data_AF-A0A7S0GUT1-F1
#
_entry.id   AF-A0A7S0GUT1-F1
#
_cell.length_a   1.000
_cell.length_b   1.000
_cell.length_c   1.000
_cell.angle_alpha   90.00
_cell.angle_beta   90.00
_cell.angle_gamma   90.00
#
_symmetry.space_group_name_H-M   'P 1'
#
loop_
_entity.id
_entity.type
_entity.pdbx_description
1 polymer ?
#
loop_
_entity_poly.entity_id
_entity_poly.type
_entity_poly.pdbx_seq_one_letter_code
_entity_poly.pdbx_strand_id
1 'polypeptide(L)'
;ARPSHPASRLPRRPGVAPARLRRAASSAGPSRISASAADDAIPEPAGGSEGTDESTSTARIPTYHLHEECDSFDVIVVGAGHAGCEAALAASRRGARTLLLTLSLDRIAWQPCNPAVGGPAKSQLVHEVDALGGEIGKMADKCYLQKRVLNASRGPAVWALRAQTDKWEYSREMRARLEREPLLSLREGMATEVIVGDNDDVRGVRTFFGMTFTAPAVVLTTGTFMSGQIWVGRKTLAAGRAGEAPSVGLTENLVDLGFETDRLKTGTPARVDSRTIDYTNLEEQLGDEDPRWFSFDESCHVARPQMACHLTRTTKETHQLIKDNLHETPTYGGWVGAKGPRYCPSIEDKIVRFADKESHQIFLEPEGRTCPEVYVQGFSTGLPERLQLALLRTLPGLENVKMLRPAYAVEYDFLPAYQCDSSLETKKIAGLFFSGQINGTTGYEEAAAQGLVAGANAAAVAFGNASVAPRLILPREGSYLGTLIDDLCTKDLREPYRMLTSRSEYRLVLRSDNADARLTPIGRRCGLVGDERWVAFEEKRNRADVELGRLRETRVKSDGALVAAAIAVTAAETDTATKKPSRDSFTLEELLRRPHVDYALLSEHGEAPASDMSRWERESVETRVKYAGFIKRQEAQVQKVMGKMSKPIPENVDYASITTLRMEAREKLAKMRPTTVGQASRIGGVTPADVSSLLVHLEVGARKVTRADARAAAKAERKELAEQEREAREALDVQSAETPSR
;
A
#
# COMPACT_ATOMS: atom_id res chain seq x y z
N ALA A 1 71.55 18.47 18.37
CA ALA A 1 72.43 19.12 17.37
C ALA A 1 71.86 18.86 15.96
N ARG A 2 72.28 19.63 14.94
CA ARG A 2 72.10 19.33 13.49
C ARG A 2 73.18 18.32 13.03
N PRO A 3 73.01 17.54 11.94
CA PRO A 3 73.05 17.99 10.52
C PRO A 3 72.06 17.23 9.57
N SER A 4 71.91 17.50 8.26
CA SER A 4 72.09 18.71 7.41
C SER A 4 71.50 18.48 5.99
N HIS A 5 70.95 19.52 5.34
CA HIS A 5 70.67 19.56 3.89
C HIS A 5 71.91 19.99 3.09
N PRO A 6 71.92 19.80 1.74
CA PRO A 6 72.10 20.95 0.84
C PRO A 6 71.26 20.92 -0.47
N ALA A 7 71.43 21.93 -1.31
CA ALA A 7 70.87 22.12 -2.68
C ALA A 7 71.91 22.93 -3.53
N SER A 8 71.78 23.23 -4.84
CA SER A 8 70.66 23.30 -5.81
C SER A 8 71.18 22.96 -7.24
N ARG A 9 70.87 23.52 -8.44
CA ARG A 9 70.14 24.73 -8.93
C ARG A 9 69.82 24.60 -10.44
N LEU A 10 69.05 25.55 -11.01
CA LEU A 10 68.71 25.66 -12.45
C LEU A 10 69.76 26.45 -13.26
N PRO A 11 69.90 26.19 -14.58
CA PRO A 11 69.41 27.12 -15.64
C PRO A 11 68.88 26.37 -16.91
N ARG A 12 68.26 26.94 -17.98
CA ARG A 12 67.48 28.17 -18.31
C ARG A 12 66.72 27.92 -19.65
N ARG A 13 65.85 28.84 -20.11
CA ARG A 13 65.01 28.75 -21.36
C ARG A 13 65.77 29.10 -22.67
N PRO A 14 65.19 28.86 -23.88
CA PRO A 14 64.21 29.79 -24.51
C PRO A 14 62.85 29.11 -24.87
N GLY A 15 61.69 29.81 -24.86
CA GLY A 15 61.02 30.43 -26.03
C GLY A 15 59.87 29.51 -26.51
N VAL A 16 58.62 29.90 -26.83
CA VAL A 16 58.02 31.09 -27.49
C VAL A 16 56.68 31.49 -26.81
N ALA A 17 55.97 32.51 -27.32
CA ALA A 17 54.85 33.25 -26.71
C ALA A 17 53.43 32.61 -26.80
N PRO A 18 52.47 33.05 -25.95
CA PRO A 18 51.07 32.58 -25.97
C PRO A 18 50.16 33.29 -26.99
N ALA A 19 49.14 32.59 -27.48
CA ALA A 19 48.10 33.15 -28.36
C ALA A 19 47.10 34.07 -27.61
N ARG A 20 46.54 35.06 -28.31
CA ARG A 20 45.67 36.11 -27.75
C ARG A 20 44.18 35.84 -27.96
N LEU A 21 43.35 36.31 -27.01
CA LEU A 21 41.90 36.49 -27.23
C LEU A 21 41.61 37.73 -28.12
N ARG A 22 40.73 37.56 -29.10
CA ARG A 22 39.72 38.53 -29.57
C ARG A 22 38.48 37.69 -29.93
N ARG A 23 37.26 37.88 -29.42
CA ARG A 23 36.42 39.07 -29.16
C ARG A 23 35.54 39.48 -30.36
N ALA A 24 34.41 38.80 -30.49
CA ALA A 24 33.12 39.34 -30.95
C ALA A 24 32.06 38.84 -29.93
N ALA A 25 31.17 39.62 -29.30
CA ALA A 25 30.47 40.87 -29.61
C ALA A 25 29.03 40.67 -30.15
N SER A 26 28.12 40.34 -29.24
CA SER A 26 26.74 40.81 -29.24
C SER A 26 26.36 41.20 -27.79
N SER A 27 25.34 42.03 -27.61
CA SER A 27 25.12 42.79 -26.37
C SER A 27 23.74 42.58 -25.77
N ALA A 28 23.69 42.29 -24.47
CA ALA A 28 22.49 42.44 -23.64
C ALA A 28 22.77 43.49 -22.56
N GLY A 29 21.93 44.52 -22.49
CA GLY A 29 21.99 45.62 -21.52
C GLY A 29 20.58 46.10 -21.17
N PRO A 30 20.30 46.51 -19.92
CA PRO A 30 18.93 46.53 -19.40
C PRO A 30 18.23 47.89 -19.49
N SER A 31 16.89 47.86 -19.47
CA SER A 31 16.05 49.01 -19.13
C SER A 31 14.95 48.60 -18.15
N ARG A 32 14.59 49.52 -17.25
CA ARG A 32 13.43 49.42 -16.35
C ARG A 32 12.25 50.14 -17.00
N ILE A 33 11.03 49.69 -16.76
CA ILE A 33 9.84 50.57 -16.78
C ILE A 33 9.02 50.31 -15.50
N SER A 34 8.39 51.36 -14.99
CA SER A 34 7.64 51.40 -13.72
C SER A 34 6.13 51.15 -13.91
N ALA A 35 5.42 50.92 -12.81
CA ALA A 35 3.96 50.87 -12.79
C ALA A 35 3.31 52.27 -12.75
N SER A 36 2.14 52.39 -13.35
CA SER A 36 1.10 53.39 -13.05
C SER A 36 -0.27 52.80 -13.40
N ALA A 37 -1.34 53.31 -12.80
CA ALA A 37 -2.72 52.84 -12.97
C ALA A 37 -3.60 53.93 -13.64
N ALA A 38 -4.90 53.65 -13.76
CA ALA A 38 -5.98 54.54 -14.23
C ALA A 38 -5.94 54.88 -15.75
N ASP A 39 -7.06 55.15 -16.43
CA ASP A 39 -8.47 54.72 -16.23
C ASP A 39 -9.28 54.96 -17.53
N ASP A 40 -10.56 54.59 -17.50
CA ASP A 40 -11.68 55.23 -18.22
C ASP A 40 -11.93 55.06 -19.75
N ALA A 41 -13.26 55.06 -20.01
CA ALA A 41 -13.99 55.56 -21.19
C ALA A 41 -13.89 54.88 -22.58
N ILE A 42 -14.99 54.20 -22.95
CA ILE A 42 -15.45 54.00 -24.32
C ILE A 42 -16.24 55.23 -24.79
N PRO A 43 -16.02 55.73 -26.02
CA PRO A 43 -17.04 56.46 -26.78
C PRO A 43 -17.48 55.69 -28.04
N GLU A 44 -18.77 55.77 -28.39
CA GLU A 44 -19.35 55.17 -29.60
C GLU A 44 -19.19 56.06 -30.87
N PRO A 45 -19.44 55.54 -32.09
CA PRO A 45 -18.85 56.09 -33.32
C PRO A 45 -19.65 57.20 -34.01
N ALA A 46 -18.95 57.98 -34.84
CA ALA A 46 -19.52 58.85 -35.87
C ALA A 46 -18.94 58.50 -37.24
N GLY A 47 -19.79 58.36 -38.26
CA GLY A 47 -19.43 57.75 -39.54
C GLY A 47 -18.67 58.64 -40.53
N GLY A 48 -18.06 57.98 -41.51
CA GLY A 48 -17.42 58.60 -42.68
C GLY A 48 -16.94 57.50 -43.64
N SER A 49 -17.33 57.58 -44.92
CA SER A 49 -17.03 56.56 -45.93
C SER A 49 -15.78 56.91 -46.74
N GLU A 50 -14.93 55.93 -47.01
CA GLU A 50 -14.45 55.63 -48.37
C GLU A 50 -13.83 54.22 -48.39
N GLY A 51 -13.78 53.59 -49.57
CA GLY A 51 -13.46 52.16 -49.70
C GLY A 51 -12.19 51.89 -50.49
N THR A 52 -11.38 50.95 -49.99
CA THR A 52 -10.30 50.30 -50.74
C THR A 52 -10.39 48.79 -50.56
N ASP A 53 -10.21 48.05 -51.65
CA ASP A 53 -10.33 46.60 -51.71
C ASP A 53 -9.05 45.92 -51.21
N GLU A 54 -9.04 45.48 -49.93
CA GLU A 54 -8.04 44.55 -49.41
C GLU A 54 -8.70 43.20 -49.09
N SER A 55 -8.18 42.14 -49.70
CA SER A 55 -8.59 40.76 -49.50
C SER A 55 -8.08 40.20 -48.16
N THR A 56 -8.53 40.81 -47.06
CA THR A 56 -8.30 40.33 -45.71
C THR A 56 -8.85 38.93 -45.56
N SER A 57 -7.96 37.94 -45.58
CA SER A 57 -8.27 36.58 -45.17
C SER A 57 -8.82 36.65 -43.75
N THR A 58 -10.14 36.46 -43.60
CA THR A 58 -10.79 36.40 -42.30
C THR A 58 -10.34 35.12 -41.60
N ALA A 59 -9.19 35.20 -40.94
CA ALA A 59 -8.72 34.21 -40.01
C ALA A 59 -9.86 33.96 -39.03
N ARG A 60 -10.49 32.77 -39.13
CA ARG A 60 -11.62 32.40 -38.29
C ARG A 60 -11.12 32.45 -36.85
N ILE A 61 -11.52 33.49 -36.11
CA ILE A 61 -11.39 33.53 -34.66
C ILE A 61 -12.03 32.23 -34.17
N PRO A 62 -11.29 31.32 -33.51
CA PRO A 62 -11.88 30.08 -33.06
C PRO A 62 -12.93 30.40 -32.01
N THR A 63 -14.20 30.34 -32.40
CA THR A 63 -15.33 30.42 -31.48
C THR A 63 -15.38 29.10 -30.71
N TYR A 64 -14.53 29.00 -29.69
CA TYR A 64 -14.64 27.98 -28.66
C TYR A 64 -16.03 28.14 -28.03
N HIS A 65 -16.94 27.24 -28.41
CA HIS A 65 -18.21 27.13 -27.70
C HIS A 65 -17.88 26.64 -26.30
N LEU A 66 -17.98 27.54 -25.32
CA LEU A 66 -17.86 27.23 -23.89
C LEU A 66 -19.08 26.42 -23.45
N HIS A 67 -19.15 25.17 -23.90
CA HIS A 67 -19.88 24.12 -23.22
C HIS A 67 -19.26 23.92 -21.82
N GLU A 68 -20.03 23.37 -20.88
CA GLU A 68 -19.44 22.74 -19.71
C GLU A 68 -18.73 21.46 -20.17
N GLU A 69 -17.49 21.60 -20.67
CA GLU A 69 -16.65 20.49 -21.14
C GLU A 69 -16.26 19.58 -19.96
N CYS A 70 -17.19 18.70 -19.62
CA CYS A 70 -17.02 17.65 -18.63
C CYS A 70 -16.15 16.55 -19.24
N ASP A 71 -14.83 16.66 -19.07
CA ASP A 71 -13.89 15.58 -19.39
C ASP A 71 -14.38 14.26 -18.76
N SER A 72 -14.50 13.23 -19.60
CA SER A 72 -15.08 11.94 -19.23
C SER A 72 -14.01 10.86 -19.16
N PHE A 73 -13.93 10.22 -18.00
CA PHE A 73 -13.01 9.13 -17.67
C PHE A 73 -13.80 7.88 -17.28
N ASP A 74 -13.11 6.75 -17.28
CA ASP A 74 -13.67 5.48 -16.84
C ASP A 74 -13.47 5.33 -15.32
N VAL A 75 -12.35 5.85 -14.79
CA VAL A 75 -12.06 5.93 -13.34
C VAL A 75 -11.47 7.30 -12.97
N ILE A 76 -11.91 7.91 -11.88
CA ILE A 76 -11.25 9.08 -11.26
C ILE A 76 -10.65 8.67 -9.91
N VAL A 77 -9.39 9.03 -9.66
CA VAL A 77 -8.68 8.80 -8.41
C VAL A 77 -8.34 10.15 -7.77
N VAL A 78 -8.73 10.35 -6.51
CA VAL A 78 -8.53 11.61 -5.79
C VAL A 78 -7.39 11.46 -4.77
N GLY A 79 -6.29 12.16 -5.04
CA GLY A 79 -5.08 12.26 -4.21
C GLY A 79 -3.92 11.38 -4.72
N ALA A 80 -2.81 11.97 -5.16
CA ALA A 80 -1.61 11.21 -5.56
C ALA A 80 -0.75 10.73 -4.37
N GLY A 81 -1.40 10.13 -3.36
CA GLY A 81 -0.72 9.41 -2.26
C GLY A 81 -0.39 7.97 -2.64
N HIS A 82 0.27 7.23 -1.75
CA HIS A 82 0.64 5.82 -1.97
C HIS A 82 -0.54 4.93 -2.41
N ALA A 83 -1.74 5.15 -1.85
CA ALA A 83 -2.97 4.48 -2.30
C ALA A 83 -3.40 4.92 -3.71
N GLY A 84 -3.46 6.23 -3.97
CA GLY A 84 -3.91 6.77 -5.26
C GLY A 84 -2.98 6.44 -6.43
N CYS A 85 -1.67 6.37 -6.21
CA CYS A 85 -0.73 5.96 -7.25
C CYS A 85 -0.97 4.50 -7.67
N GLU A 86 -1.08 3.56 -6.72
CA GLU A 86 -1.38 2.16 -7.04
C GLU A 86 -2.79 1.99 -7.60
N ALA A 87 -3.78 2.77 -7.12
CA ALA A 87 -5.14 2.74 -7.65
C ALA A 87 -5.20 3.20 -9.11
N ALA A 88 -4.54 4.32 -9.43
CA ALA A 88 -4.51 4.87 -10.78
C ALA A 88 -3.81 3.92 -11.76
N LEU A 89 -2.68 3.33 -11.36
CA LEU A 89 -1.95 2.34 -12.16
C LEU A 89 -2.75 1.04 -12.34
N ALA A 90 -3.38 0.53 -11.29
CA ALA A 90 -4.21 -0.68 -11.36
C ALA A 90 -5.45 -0.51 -12.25
N ALA A 91 -6.03 0.70 -12.29
CA ALA A 91 -7.11 1.03 -13.22
C ALA A 91 -6.60 1.12 -14.68
N SER A 92 -5.54 1.89 -14.93
CA SER A 92 -4.94 2.05 -16.26
C SER A 92 -4.47 0.71 -16.87
N ARG A 93 -3.85 -0.17 -16.06
CA ARG A 93 -3.37 -1.50 -16.50
C ARG A 93 -4.50 -2.43 -16.94
N ARG A 94 -5.69 -2.26 -16.37
CA ARG A 94 -6.92 -2.95 -16.79
C ARG A 94 -7.58 -2.32 -18.04
N GLY A 95 -7.00 -1.25 -18.59
CA GLY A 95 -7.46 -0.57 -19.80
C GLY A 95 -8.38 0.63 -19.55
N ALA A 96 -8.54 1.09 -18.31
CA ALA A 96 -9.45 2.19 -17.98
C ALA A 96 -8.78 3.56 -18.20
N ARG A 97 -9.44 4.46 -18.94
CA ARG A 97 -9.05 5.88 -19.02
C ARG A 97 -9.18 6.49 -17.64
N THR A 98 -8.06 6.83 -17.03
CA THR A 98 -7.96 7.13 -15.60
C THR A 98 -7.48 8.57 -15.38
N LEU A 99 -8.16 9.32 -14.54
CA LEU A 99 -7.72 10.63 -14.07
C LEU A 99 -7.18 10.52 -12.64
N LEU A 100 -5.94 10.95 -12.39
CA LEU A 100 -5.39 11.11 -11.05
C LEU A 100 -5.34 12.61 -10.69
N LEU A 101 -6.28 13.04 -9.85
CA LEU A 101 -6.33 14.38 -9.27
C LEU A 101 -5.40 14.48 -8.05
N THR A 102 -4.73 15.61 -7.88
CA THR A 102 -3.87 15.87 -6.71
C THR A 102 -3.84 17.35 -6.32
N LEU A 103 -3.54 17.63 -5.04
CA LEU A 103 -3.29 19.00 -4.56
C LEU A 103 -1.93 19.54 -5.02
N SER A 104 -1.00 18.67 -5.42
CA SER A 104 0.29 19.04 -6.01
C SER A 104 0.90 17.86 -6.78
N LEU A 105 1.45 18.11 -7.96
CA LEU A 105 2.26 17.16 -8.74
C LEU A 105 3.67 16.99 -8.16
N ASP A 106 4.15 17.92 -7.35
CA ASP A 106 5.49 17.90 -6.75
C ASP A 106 5.56 17.11 -5.42
N ARG A 107 4.43 16.56 -4.98
CA ARG A 107 4.28 15.72 -3.78
C ARG A 107 3.65 14.35 -4.05
N ILE A 108 3.64 13.92 -5.32
CA ILE A 108 3.22 12.57 -5.74
C ILE A 108 4.01 11.51 -4.97
N ALA A 109 3.29 10.58 -4.33
CA ALA A 109 3.82 9.52 -3.48
C ALA A 109 4.88 9.98 -2.44
N TRP A 110 4.81 11.25 -2.00
CA TRP A 110 5.72 11.78 -0.99
C TRP A 110 5.59 10.99 0.32
N GLN A 111 6.72 10.83 1.02
CA GLN A 111 6.85 10.12 2.29
C GLN A 111 6.90 11.13 3.46
N PRO A 112 5.75 11.63 3.99
CA PRO A 112 5.73 12.70 5.00
C PRO A 112 6.23 12.26 6.38
N CYS A 113 6.37 10.95 6.62
CA CYS A 113 6.80 10.36 7.88
C CYS A 113 8.20 9.76 7.71
N ASN A 114 8.38 8.47 7.99
CA ASN A 114 9.65 7.74 7.86
C ASN A 114 10.20 7.75 6.41
N PRO A 115 11.53 7.82 6.18
CA PRO A 115 12.17 7.57 4.88
C PRO A 115 12.31 6.07 4.56
N ALA A 116 11.24 5.28 4.69
CA ALA A 116 11.35 3.82 4.59
C ALA A 116 10.11 3.11 4.05
N VAL A 117 10.35 1.93 3.49
CA VAL A 117 9.34 0.96 3.05
C VAL A 117 9.65 -0.40 3.66
N GLY A 118 8.62 -1.09 4.18
CA GLY A 118 8.70 -2.44 4.71
C GLY A 118 8.95 -2.52 6.22
N GLY A 119 9.65 -3.57 6.65
CA GLY A 119 9.68 -4.01 8.05
C GLY A 119 8.51 -4.94 8.41
N PRO A 120 8.30 -5.31 9.69
CA PRO A 120 7.41 -6.42 10.06
C PRO A 120 5.97 -6.23 9.57
N ALA A 121 5.41 -7.24 8.89
CA ALA A 121 4.12 -7.25 8.18
C ALA A 121 3.98 -6.28 7.00
N LYS A 122 4.64 -5.13 7.04
CA LYS A 122 4.75 -4.18 5.93
C LYS A 122 5.50 -4.77 4.74
N SER A 123 6.59 -5.51 5.00
CA SER A 123 7.33 -6.28 3.99
C SER A 123 6.40 -7.23 3.25
N GLN A 124 5.60 -8.02 3.98
CA GLN A 124 4.62 -8.93 3.40
C GLN A 124 3.63 -8.19 2.47
N LEU A 125 3.08 -7.05 2.89
CA LEU A 125 2.22 -6.23 2.01
C LEU A 125 2.95 -5.75 0.74
N VAL A 126 4.19 -5.29 0.84
CA VAL A 126 4.95 -4.78 -0.31
C VAL A 126 5.24 -5.89 -1.33
N HIS A 127 5.64 -7.08 -0.89
CA HIS A 127 5.79 -8.24 -1.77
C HIS A 127 4.45 -8.70 -2.36
N GLU A 128 3.35 -8.61 -1.61
CA GLU A 128 2.02 -8.97 -2.11
C GLU A 128 1.47 -7.97 -3.15
N VAL A 129 1.76 -6.68 -3.01
CA VAL A 129 1.45 -5.65 -4.03
C VAL A 129 2.28 -5.87 -5.30
N ASP A 130 3.58 -6.12 -5.17
CA ASP A 130 4.45 -6.41 -6.32
C ASP A 130 4.05 -7.71 -7.05
N ALA A 131 3.68 -8.77 -6.30
CA ALA A 131 3.14 -10.00 -6.86
C ALA A 131 1.83 -9.78 -7.64
N LEU A 132 0.97 -8.88 -7.18
CA LEU A 132 -0.25 -8.49 -7.87
C LEU A 132 -0.02 -7.55 -9.06
N GLY A 133 1.18 -6.96 -9.21
CA GLY A 133 1.55 -6.08 -10.32
C GLY A 133 1.59 -4.58 -10.00
N GLY A 134 1.70 -4.19 -8.72
CA GLY A 134 1.90 -2.79 -8.29
C GLY A 134 3.36 -2.30 -8.36
N GLU A 135 3.62 -1.08 -7.89
CA GLU A 135 4.92 -0.40 -8.04
C GLU A 135 5.69 -0.14 -6.72
N ILE A 136 5.07 -0.15 -5.54
CA ILE A 136 5.75 0.21 -4.27
C ILE A 136 7.02 -0.62 -3.99
N GLY A 137 7.01 -1.91 -4.35
CA GLY A 137 8.20 -2.77 -4.27
C GLY A 137 9.31 -2.31 -5.20
N LYS A 138 8.98 -2.07 -6.48
CA LYS A 138 9.91 -1.57 -7.51
C LYS A 138 10.48 -0.20 -7.17
N MET A 139 9.66 0.72 -6.67
CA MET A 139 10.11 2.07 -6.28
C MET A 139 10.99 2.03 -5.03
N ALA A 140 10.70 1.16 -4.06
CA ALA A 140 11.58 0.94 -2.91
C ALA A 140 12.93 0.33 -3.32
N ASP A 141 12.91 -0.67 -4.21
CA ASP A 141 14.12 -1.31 -4.74
C ASP A 141 14.97 -0.41 -5.64
N LYS A 142 14.33 0.50 -6.39
CA LYS A 142 15.03 1.49 -7.20
C LYS A 142 15.64 2.60 -6.36
N CYS A 143 14.89 3.13 -5.39
CA CYS A 143 15.22 4.38 -4.68
C CYS A 143 15.90 4.15 -3.31
N TYR A 144 16.41 2.96 -3.03
CA TYR A 144 16.93 2.65 -1.70
C TYR A 144 18.22 3.42 -1.32
N LEU A 145 18.31 3.75 -0.04
CA LEU A 145 19.54 4.21 0.65
C LEU A 145 20.23 3.04 1.36
N GLN A 146 19.45 2.13 1.94
CA GLN A 146 19.92 0.97 2.71
C GLN A 146 18.84 -0.12 2.67
N LYS A 147 19.21 -1.40 2.70
CA LYS A 147 18.28 -2.50 2.94
C LYS A 147 18.76 -3.42 4.05
N ARG A 148 17.82 -3.96 4.83
CA ARG A 148 18.12 -4.92 5.91
C ARG A 148 16.97 -5.90 6.14
N VAL A 149 17.29 -7.18 6.36
CA VAL A 149 16.34 -8.21 6.78
C VAL A 149 16.19 -8.20 8.30
N LEU A 150 15.00 -7.83 8.75
CA LEU A 150 14.64 -7.87 10.16
C LEU A 150 14.19 -9.28 10.55
N ASN A 151 14.47 -9.66 11.81
CA ASN A 151 14.22 -11.00 12.38
C ASN A 151 14.93 -12.18 11.70
N ALA A 152 16.07 -11.97 11.01
CA ALA A 152 16.81 -13.03 10.31
C ALA A 152 17.02 -14.32 11.14
N SER A 153 17.36 -14.19 12.43
CA SER A 153 17.54 -15.32 13.35
C SER A 153 16.27 -16.04 13.81
N ARG A 154 15.07 -15.67 13.32
CA ARG A 154 13.78 -16.24 13.73
C ARG A 154 13.02 -17.00 12.63
N GLY A 155 13.66 -17.21 11.48
CA GLY A 155 13.17 -18.01 10.35
C GLY A 155 12.20 -17.29 9.39
N PRO A 156 12.06 -17.80 8.14
CA PRO A 156 11.40 -17.11 7.01
C PRO A 156 9.95 -16.67 7.26
N ALA A 157 9.21 -17.35 8.13
CA ALA A 157 7.83 -16.98 8.48
C ALA A 157 7.70 -15.66 9.27
N VAL A 158 8.80 -15.06 9.74
CA VAL A 158 8.81 -13.74 10.40
C VAL A 158 9.91 -12.81 9.90
N TRP A 159 10.66 -13.22 8.88
CA TRP A 159 11.57 -12.33 8.15
C TRP A 159 10.79 -11.16 7.56
N ALA A 160 11.41 -9.99 7.53
CA ALA A 160 10.82 -8.81 6.92
C ALA A 160 11.92 -7.92 6.36
N LEU A 161 11.92 -7.75 5.03
CA LEU A 161 12.79 -6.78 4.37
C LEU A 161 12.34 -5.36 4.73
N ARG A 162 13.29 -4.50 5.05
CA ARG A 162 13.09 -3.05 5.18
C ARG A 162 14.10 -2.33 4.31
N ALA A 163 13.64 -1.41 3.48
CA ALA A 163 14.50 -0.45 2.81
C ALA A 163 14.33 0.94 3.43
N GLN A 164 15.43 1.65 3.65
CA GLN A 164 15.42 3.11 3.66
C GLN A 164 15.35 3.58 2.22
N THR A 165 14.61 4.65 1.92
CA THR A 165 14.40 5.18 0.57
C THR A 165 14.66 6.67 0.50
N ASP A 166 15.35 7.13 -0.55
CA ASP A 166 15.52 8.55 -0.84
C ASP A 166 14.14 9.14 -1.18
N LYS A 167 13.65 10.07 -0.37
CA LYS A 167 12.28 10.58 -0.53
C LYS A 167 12.08 11.38 -1.81
N TRP A 168 13.10 12.10 -2.24
CA TRP A 168 13.05 12.96 -3.43
C TRP A 168 13.17 12.12 -4.69
N GLU A 169 14.05 11.11 -4.69
CA GLU A 169 14.13 10.11 -5.76
C GLU A 169 12.83 9.31 -5.86
N TYR A 170 12.32 8.76 -4.75
CA TYR A 170 11.09 7.96 -4.72
C TYR A 170 9.87 8.73 -5.26
N SER A 171 9.69 9.98 -4.85
CA SER A 171 8.60 10.84 -5.33
C SER A 171 8.74 11.17 -6.83
N ARG A 172 9.95 11.49 -7.29
CA ARG A 172 10.24 11.76 -8.71
C ARG A 172 10.07 10.53 -9.59
N GLU A 173 10.57 9.37 -9.17
CA GLU A 173 10.50 8.14 -9.97
C GLU A 173 9.07 7.59 -10.03
N MET A 174 8.27 7.73 -8.97
CA MET A 174 6.84 7.39 -9.02
C MET A 174 6.07 8.35 -9.94
N ARG A 175 6.33 9.67 -9.88
CA ARG A 175 5.78 10.63 -10.84
C ARG A 175 6.13 10.25 -12.28
N ALA A 176 7.40 10.01 -12.57
CA ALA A 176 7.87 9.59 -13.89
C ALA A 176 7.40 8.18 -14.31
N ARG A 177 6.88 7.37 -13.37
CA ARG A 177 6.19 6.10 -13.67
C ARG A 177 4.75 6.33 -14.08
N LEU A 178 4.04 7.24 -13.40
CA LEU A 178 2.65 7.62 -13.69
C LEU A 178 2.55 8.41 -15.01
N GLU A 179 3.43 9.38 -15.24
CA GLU A 179 3.53 10.18 -16.48
C GLU A 179 3.83 9.36 -17.75
N ARG A 180 4.21 8.08 -17.59
CA ARG A 180 4.47 7.13 -18.69
C ARG A 180 3.43 6.03 -18.81
N GLU A 181 2.43 5.99 -17.93
CA GLU A 181 1.42 4.93 -17.99
C GLU A 181 0.37 5.25 -19.06
N PRO A 182 0.12 4.34 -20.03
CA PRO A 182 -0.96 4.52 -21.00
C PRO A 182 -2.30 4.72 -20.30
N LEU A 183 -3.16 5.54 -20.90
CA LEU A 183 -4.52 5.86 -20.44
C LEU A 183 -4.61 6.64 -19.11
N LEU A 184 -3.49 7.00 -18.47
CA LEU A 184 -3.47 7.78 -17.23
C LEU A 184 -3.21 9.27 -17.50
N SER A 185 -4.12 10.13 -17.03
CA SER A 185 -3.96 11.59 -17.01
C SER A 185 -3.68 12.09 -15.59
N LEU A 186 -2.72 13.01 -15.43
CA LEU A 186 -2.42 13.67 -14.15
C LEU A 186 -2.95 15.11 -14.15
N ARG A 187 -3.62 15.54 -13.08
CA ARG A 187 -4.17 16.90 -12.98
C ARG A 187 -4.08 17.46 -11.56
N GLU A 188 -3.65 18.72 -11.44
CA GLU A 188 -3.79 19.46 -10.19
C GLU A 188 -5.23 19.97 -10.01
N GLY A 189 -5.81 19.69 -8.85
CA GLY A 189 -7.16 20.06 -8.47
C GLY A 189 -7.54 19.52 -7.10
N MET A 190 -8.16 20.36 -6.28
CA MET A 190 -8.83 19.95 -5.04
C MET A 190 -10.25 19.51 -5.38
N ALA A 191 -10.58 18.24 -5.22
CA ALA A 191 -11.96 17.77 -5.28
C ALA A 191 -12.72 18.22 -4.01
N THR A 192 -13.92 18.75 -4.19
CA THR A 192 -14.80 19.26 -3.12
C THR A 192 -16.11 18.51 -3.01
N GLU A 193 -16.60 17.92 -4.11
CA GLU A 193 -17.85 17.17 -4.17
C GLU A 193 -17.64 15.84 -4.90
N VAL A 194 -18.25 14.77 -4.38
CA VAL A 194 -18.59 13.58 -5.15
C VAL A 194 -19.96 13.82 -5.79
N ILE A 195 -20.06 13.60 -7.10
CA ILE A 195 -21.31 13.74 -7.85
C ILE A 195 -22.01 12.38 -7.89
N VAL A 196 -23.29 12.34 -7.55
CA VAL A 196 -24.10 11.12 -7.38
C VAL A 196 -25.37 11.26 -8.22
N GLY A 197 -25.77 10.19 -8.90
CA GLY A 197 -27.01 10.11 -9.69
C GLY A 197 -28.20 9.59 -8.90
N ASP A 198 -29.39 9.61 -9.52
CA ASP A 198 -30.68 9.31 -8.87
C ASP A 198 -30.85 7.87 -8.34
N ASN A 199 -29.87 6.99 -8.56
CA ASN A 199 -29.89 5.57 -8.16
C ASN A 199 -28.79 5.24 -7.12
N ASP A 200 -28.35 6.23 -6.33
CA ASP A 200 -27.22 6.13 -5.39
C ASP A 200 -25.92 5.65 -6.07
N ASP A 201 -25.65 6.13 -7.30
CA ASP A 201 -24.52 5.69 -8.12
C ASP A 201 -23.60 6.87 -8.50
N VAL A 202 -22.28 6.67 -8.44
CA VAL A 202 -21.32 7.77 -8.65
C VAL A 202 -21.23 8.19 -10.11
N ARG A 203 -21.14 9.50 -10.34
CA ARG A 203 -21.07 10.12 -11.69
C ARG A 203 -19.82 10.96 -11.93
N GLY A 204 -19.04 11.26 -10.89
CA GLY A 204 -17.80 12.02 -11.02
C GLY A 204 -17.43 12.80 -9.76
N VAL A 205 -16.64 13.85 -9.94
CA VAL A 205 -16.27 14.82 -8.89
C VAL A 205 -16.29 16.25 -9.41
N ARG A 206 -16.62 17.20 -8.53
CA ARG A 206 -16.37 18.64 -8.76
C ARG A 206 -15.10 19.06 -8.03
N THR A 207 -14.39 20.01 -8.63
CA THR A 207 -13.24 20.68 -8.02
C THR A 207 -13.56 22.06 -7.48
N PHE A 208 -12.73 22.55 -6.55
CA PHE A 208 -12.87 23.84 -5.86
C PHE A 208 -13.05 25.06 -6.80
N PHE A 209 -12.50 25.02 -8.01
CA PHE A 209 -12.65 26.09 -9.03
C PHE A 209 -13.78 25.81 -10.04
N GLY A 210 -14.72 24.92 -9.71
CA GLY A 210 -15.95 24.68 -10.46
C GLY A 210 -15.87 23.58 -11.53
N MET A 211 -14.68 23.20 -12.02
CA MET A 211 -14.55 22.14 -13.04
C MET A 211 -15.13 20.81 -12.55
N THR A 212 -15.91 20.18 -13.42
CA THR A 212 -16.51 18.85 -13.24
C THR A 212 -15.75 17.81 -14.07
N PHE A 213 -15.41 16.68 -13.46
CA PHE A 213 -14.87 15.51 -14.16
C PHE A 213 -15.84 14.34 -13.97
N THR A 214 -16.22 13.65 -15.06
CA THR A 214 -17.24 12.58 -15.01
C THR A 214 -16.61 11.19 -15.10
N ALA A 215 -17.10 10.25 -14.29
CA ALA A 215 -16.74 8.83 -14.36
C ALA A 215 -17.77 7.94 -13.62
N PRO A 216 -17.98 6.69 -14.08
CA PRO A 216 -18.81 5.69 -13.39
C PRO A 216 -18.14 5.07 -12.15
N ALA A 217 -16.86 5.39 -11.88
CA ALA A 217 -16.17 4.95 -10.68
C ALA A 217 -15.20 6.01 -10.15
N VAL A 218 -15.15 6.18 -8.82
CA VAL A 218 -14.32 7.18 -8.12
C VAL A 218 -13.63 6.56 -6.92
N VAL A 219 -12.30 6.73 -6.80
CA VAL A 219 -11.50 6.24 -5.67
C VAL A 219 -10.95 7.42 -4.85
N LEU A 220 -11.42 7.59 -3.61
CA LEU A 220 -10.92 8.62 -2.70
C LEU A 220 -9.73 8.09 -1.89
N THR A 221 -8.60 8.80 -1.97
CA THR A 221 -7.33 8.43 -1.30
C THR A 221 -6.67 9.61 -0.59
N THR A 222 -7.50 10.46 0.01
CA THR A 222 -7.20 11.80 0.57
C THR A 222 -6.14 11.88 1.68
N GLY A 223 -5.55 10.77 2.10
CA GLY A 223 -4.38 10.77 2.99
C GLY A 223 -4.68 11.36 4.37
N THR A 224 -4.04 12.49 4.68
CA THR A 224 -4.22 13.27 5.91
C THR A 224 -4.80 14.67 5.62
N PHE A 225 -5.35 14.88 4.43
CA PHE A 225 -5.72 16.22 3.95
C PHE A 225 -7.14 16.66 4.32
N MET A 226 -8.11 15.75 4.42
CA MET A 226 -9.49 16.06 4.82
C MET A 226 -9.53 16.68 6.23
N SER A 227 -9.96 17.94 6.28
CA SER A 227 -9.88 18.85 7.45
C SER A 227 -8.54 18.79 8.19
N GLY A 228 -7.44 18.59 7.46
CA GLY A 228 -6.13 18.36 8.05
C GLY A 228 -5.70 19.51 8.98
N GLN A 229 -5.35 19.17 10.23
CA GLN A 229 -4.90 20.13 11.23
C GLN A 229 -3.62 19.65 11.92
N ILE A 230 -2.60 20.50 11.90
CA ILE A 230 -1.31 20.28 12.52
C ILE A 230 -1.26 20.90 13.90
N TRP A 231 -0.67 20.17 14.84
CA TRP A 231 -0.55 20.50 16.25
C TRP A 231 0.92 20.51 16.70
N VAL A 232 1.37 21.65 17.24
CA VAL A 232 2.70 21.84 17.84
C VAL A 232 2.52 22.51 19.21
N GLY A 233 2.55 21.70 20.26
CA GLY A 233 2.01 22.05 21.57
C GLY A 233 0.54 22.48 21.46
N ARG A 234 0.20 23.58 22.15
CA ARG A 234 -1.13 24.22 22.05
C ARG A 234 -1.39 25.03 20.77
N LYS A 235 -0.46 25.09 19.80
CA LYS A 235 -0.66 25.82 18.54
C LYS A 235 -1.18 24.90 17.44
N THR A 236 -2.17 25.39 16.69
CA THR A 236 -2.74 24.73 15.51
C THR A 236 -2.37 25.44 14.21
N LEU A 237 -2.37 24.68 13.11
CA LEU A 237 -2.34 25.19 11.73
C LEU A 237 -3.22 24.31 10.85
N ALA A 238 -4.08 24.90 10.02
CA ALA A 238 -4.84 24.15 9.00
C ALA A 238 -3.87 23.71 7.89
N ALA A 239 -3.60 22.40 7.80
CA ALA A 239 -2.58 21.80 6.94
C ALA A 239 -2.74 20.27 6.92
N GLY A 240 -2.75 19.66 5.72
CA GLY A 240 -2.74 18.20 5.60
C GLY A 240 -1.37 17.59 5.95
N ARG A 241 -0.29 18.33 5.70
CA ARG A 241 1.10 18.02 6.07
C ARG A 241 1.86 19.35 6.26
N ALA A 242 2.99 19.35 6.97
CA ALA A 242 3.72 20.59 7.24
C ALA A 242 4.23 21.24 5.94
N GLY A 243 3.64 22.39 5.59
CA GLY A 243 3.89 23.11 4.33
C GLY A 243 2.93 22.74 3.18
N GLU A 244 1.92 21.90 3.41
CA GLU A 244 0.91 21.51 2.41
C GLU A 244 -0.50 21.80 2.97
N ALA A 245 -1.29 22.62 2.26
CA ALA A 245 -2.64 23.01 2.66
C ALA A 245 -3.60 21.80 2.79
N PRO A 246 -4.65 21.86 3.62
CA PRO A 246 -5.65 20.79 3.72
C PRO A 246 -6.62 20.83 2.52
N SER A 247 -7.41 19.77 2.35
CA SER A 247 -8.60 19.76 1.48
C SER A 247 -9.86 20.04 2.30
N VAL A 248 -10.76 20.86 1.76
CA VAL A 248 -12.01 21.31 2.38
C VAL A 248 -13.23 20.97 1.51
N GLY A 249 -14.43 20.96 2.07
CA GLY A 249 -15.69 20.70 1.37
C GLY A 249 -16.00 19.21 1.17
N LEU A 250 -14.98 18.39 0.93
CA LEU A 250 -15.15 16.96 0.67
C LEU A 250 -15.55 16.15 1.92
N THR A 251 -15.21 16.61 3.14
CA THR A 251 -15.73 16.00 4.37
C THR A 251 -17.22 16.28 4.50
N GLU A 252 -17.59 17.55 4.34
CA GLU A 252 -18.97 18.04 4.46
C GLU A 252 -19.87 17.35 3.44
N ASN A 253 -19.47 17.29 2.17
CA ASN A 253 -20.18 16.57 1.11
C ASN A 253 -20.39 15.08 1.41
N LEU A 254 -19.41 14.38 2.00
CA LEU A 254 -19.56 12.98 2.39
C LEU A 254 -20.49 12.80 3.61
N VAL A 255 -20.53 13.78 4.52
CA VAL A 255 -21.48 13.79 5.66
C VAL A 255 -22.90 14.11 5.20
N ASP A 256 -23.08 15.00 4.21
CA ASP A 256 -24.39 15.29 3.60
C ASP A 256 -24.90 14.11 2.77
N LEU A 257 -24.00 13.41 2.06
CA LEU A 257 -24.25 12.08 1.48
C LEU A 257 -24.43 11.00 2.56
N GLY A 258 -24.35 11.34 3.85
CA GLY A 258 -24.69 10.51 5.00
C GLY A 258 -23.75 9.33 5.21
N PHE A 259 -22.44 9.55 5.10
CA PHE A 259 -21.40 8.68 5.66
C PHE A 259 -21.06 9.09 7.11
N GLU A 260 -20.71 8.11 7.94
CA GLU A 260 -20.11 8.35 9.26
C GLU A 260 -18.63 8.76 9.10
N THR A 261 -18.23 9.80 9.84
CA THR A 261 -16.84 10.31 9.92
C THR A 261 -16.40 10.44 11.38
N ASP A 262 -15.13 10.19 11.66
CA ASP A 262 -14.46 10.48 12.95
C ASP A 262 -13.03 10.99 12.66
N ARG A 263 -12.24 11.35 13.69
CA ARG A 263 -10.91 11.97 13.51
C ARG A 263 -9.79 11.16 14.16
N LEU A 264 -8.67 11.03 13.44
CA LEU A 264 -7.49 10.28 13.87
C LEU A 264 -6.25 11.15 13.95
N LYS A 265 -5.33 10.77 14.84
CA LYS A 265 -4.08 11.49 15.10
C LYS A 265 -2.86 10.63 14.77
N THR A 266 -1.90 11.19 14.04
CA THR A 266 -0.56 10.59 13.85
C THR A 266 0.54 11.62 14.09
N GLY A 267 1.73 11.17 14.51
CA GLY A 267 2.84 12.06 14.89
C GLY A 267 4.15 11.73 14.17
N THR A 268 4.91 12.76 13.81
CA THR A 268 6.18 12.66 13.09
C THR A 268 7.29 13.42 13.85
N PRO A 269 8.54 12.94 13.88
CA PRO A 269 9.65 13.60 14.56
C PRO A 269 10.13 14.83 13.79
N ALA A 270 10.98 15.59 14.47
CA ALA A 270 11.75 16.65 13.86
C ALA A 270 12.72 16.09 12.81
N ARG A 271 13.12 16.94 11.86
CA ARG A 271 14.24 16.69 10.95
C ARG A 271 15.41 17.55 11.38
N VAL A 272 16.60 16.97 11.39
CA VAL A 272 17.83 17.62 11.83
C VAL A 272 18.88 17.64 10.73
N ASP A 273 19.82 18.57 10.82
CA ASP A 273 20.92 18.75 9.85
C ASP A 273 22.06 17.77 10.16
N SER A 274 22.31 16.82 9.26
CA SER A 274 23.40 15.82 9.37
C SER A 274 24.76 16.44 9.66
N ARG A 275 25.02 17.64 9.13
CA ARG A 275 26.29 18.38 9.31
C ARG A 275 26.48 18.95 10.72
N THR A 276 25.51 18.70 11.62
CA THR A 276 25.51 19.16 13.02
C THR A 276 25.29 18.03 14.04
N ILE A 277 25.36 16.78 13.57
CA ILE A 277 25.38 15.58 14.40
C ILE A 277 26.85 15.19 14.59
N ASP A 278 27.27 14.92 15.84
CA ASP A 278 28.53 14.25 16.11
C ASP A 278 28.32 12.74 15.99
N TYR A 279 28.87 12.16 14.92
CA TYR A 279 28.82 10.73 14.66
C TYR A 279 29.93 9.93 15.37
N THR A 280 30.95 10.58 15.94
CA THR A 280 32.17 9.91 16.46
C THR A 280 31.89 8.86 17.55
N ASN A 281 30.81 9.02 18.32
CA ASN A 281 30.43 8.12 19.41
C ASN A 281 29.09 7.38 19.17
N LEU A 282 28.58 7.40 17.93
CA LEU A 282 27.31 6.75 17.59
C LEU A 282 27.55 5.34 17.03
N GLU A 283 26.63 4.43 17.33
CA GLU A 283 26.66 3.07 16.80
C GLU A 283 26.17 3.09 15.33
N GLU A 284 27.07 2.81 14.40
CA GLU A 284 26.77 2.72 12.97
C GLU A 284 25.99 1.43 12.67
N GLN A 285 24.85 1.56 11.99
CA GLN A 285 24.05 0.45 11.49
C GLN A 285 24.04 0.44 9.96
N LEU A 286 24.84 -0.47 9.41
CA LEU A 286 24.87 -0.82 7.99
C LEU A 286 23.64 -1.66 7.57
N GLY A 287 23.40 -1.72 6.27
CA GLY A 287 22.51 -2.70 5.65
C GLY A 287 23.14 -4.07 5.51
N ASP A 288 22.43 -5.00 4.88
CA ASP A 288 22.97 -6.32 4.53
C ASP A 288 23.91 -6.20 3.31
N GLU A 289 25.03 -6.92 3.31
CA GLU A 289 26.06 -6.85 2.23
C GLU A 289 25.53 -7.35 0.88
N ASP A 290 24.73 -8.41 0.91
CA ASP A 290 23.96 -8.95 -0.23
C ASP A 290 22.48 -8.53 -0.07
N PRO A 291 22.05 -7.41 -0.68
CA PRO A 291 20.75 -6.83 -0.42
C PRO A 291 19.63 -7.62 -1.13
N ARG A 292 18.58 -7.95 -0.37
CA ARG A 292 17.35 -8.52 -0.93
C ARG A 292 16.52 -7.50 -1.69
N TRP A 293 15.53 -8.01 -2.42
CA TRP A 293 14.63 -7.25 -3.28
C TRP A 293 13.19 -7.41 -2.79
N PHE A 294 12.44 -6.32 -2.82
CA PHE A 294 10.99 -6.36 -2.62
C PHE A 294 10.28 -6.92 -3.85
N SER A 295 10.76 -6.52 -5.03
CA SER A 295 10.20 -6.95 -6.29
C SER A 295 10.70 -8.33 -6.69
N PHE A 296 9.80 -9.15 -7.20
CA PHE A 296 10.14 -10.38 -7.92
C PHE A 296 10.59 -10.10 -9.37
N ASP A 297 10.77 -8.82 -9.74
CA ASP A 297 11.22 -8.40 -11.07
C ASP A 297 12.73 -8.22 -11.07
N GLU A 298 13.45 -9.21 -11.60
CA GLU A 298 14.91 -9.25 -11.58
C GLU A 298 15.53 -8.10 -12.41
N SER A 299 14.79 -7.50 -13.36
CA SER A 299 15.21 -6.28 -14.06
C SER A 299 15.36 -5.06 -13.13
N CYS A 300 14.71 -5.08 -11.97
CA CYS A 300 14.78 -4.03 -10.95
C CYS A 300 15.90 -4.27 -9.92
N HIS A 301 16.65 -5.38 -9.99
CA HIS A 301 17.62 -5.80 -8.96
C HIS A 301 18.99 -5.08 -9.08
N VAL A 302 18.96 -3.76 -9.19
CA VAL A 302 20.16 -2.93 -9.39
C VAL A 302 20.81 -2.56 -8.07
N ALA A 303 21.96 -3.17 -7.77
CA ALA A 303 22.76 -2.85 -6.58
C ALA A 303 23.26 -1.39 -6.59
N ARG A 304 23.14 -0.70 -5.45
CA ARG A 304 23.54 0.70 -5.23
C ARG A 304 24.39 0.83 -3.95
N PRO A 305 25.33 1.80 -3.86
CA PRO A 305 26.07 2.08 -2.63
C PRO A 305 25.12 2.39 -1.47
N GLN A 306 25.27 1.68 -0.35
CA GLN A 306 24.42 1.86 0.82
C GLN A 306 24.92 3.00 1.72
N MET A 307 23.97 3.65 2.40
CA MET A 307 24.24 4.63 3.46
C MET A 307 23.99 3.97 4.82
N ALA A 308 24.71 4.41 5.85
CA ALA A 308 24.48 3.98 7.22
C ALA A 308 23.30 4.73 7.86
N CYS A 309 22.63 4.05 8.78
CA CYS A 309 21.83 4.67 9.82
C CYS A 309 22.66 4.71 11.10
N HIS A 310 22.36 5.61 12.03
CA HIS A 310 23.10 5.68 13.29
C HIS A 310 22.16 5.55 14.49
N LEU A 311 22.61 4.90 15.56
CA LEU A 311 21.82 4.69 16.76
C LEU A 311 22.27 5.66 17.86
N THR A 312 21.28 6.34 18.44
CA THR A 312 21.41 7.10 19.69
C THR A 312 20.30 6.65 20.65
N ARG A 313 20.19 7.27 21.83
CA ARG A 313 19.23 6.87 22.87
C ARG A 313 18.84 8.02 23.78
N THR A 314 17.61 7.99 24.31
CA THR A 314 17.15 9.00 25.29
C THR A 314 17.87 8.85 26.62
N THR A 315 18.07 9.96 27.31
CA THR A 315 18.78 10.04 28.59
C THR A 315 17.81 10.39 29.73
N LYS A 316 18.27 10.28 30.98
CA LYS A 316 17.48 10.68 32.16
C LYS A 316 17.05 12.14 32.10
N GLU A 317 17.87 13.01 31.49
CA GLU A 317 17.54 14.41 31.20
C GLU A 317 16.40 14.52 30.18
N THR A 318 16.46 13.78 29.05
CA THR A 318 15.35 13.72 28.08
C THR A 318 14.03 13.34 28.74
N HIS A 319 14.08 12.35 29.65
CA HIS A 319 12.89 11.86 30.36
C HIS A 319 12.36 12.87 31.36
N GLN A 320 13.22 13.56 32.10
CA GLN A 320 12.81 14.58 33.06
C GLN A 320 12.18 15.78 32.34
N LEU A 321 12.85 16.31 31.31
CA LEU A 321 12.36 17.45 30.54
C LEU A 321 11.03 17.15 29.84
N ILE A 322 10.77 15.91 29.42
CA ILE A 322 9.45 15.48 28.95
C ILE A 322 8.43 15.44 30.10
N LYS A 323 8.75 14.80 31.23
CA LYS A 323 7.85 14.67 32.39
C LYS A 323 7.37 16.03 32.91
N ASP A 324 8.28 16.98 33.06
CA ASP A 324 7.98 18.34 33.54
C ASP A 324 7.03 19.10 32.59
N ASN A 325 7.09 18.81 31.28
CA ASN A 325 6.36 19.53 30.23
C ASN A 325 5.24 18.68 29.57
N LEU A 326 4.85 17.53 30.14
CA LEU A 326 3.77 16.68 29.60
C LEU A 326 2.48 17.47 29.35
N HIS A 327 2.17 18.38 30.27
CA HIS A 327 1.00 19.25 30.22
C HIS A 327 0.97 20.22 29.01
N GLU A 328 2.08 20.43 28.31
CA GLU A 328 2.13 21.21 27.06
C GLU A 328 1.94 20.38 25.79
N THR A 329 1.77 19.06 25.90
CA THR A 329 1.49 18.19 24.75
C THR A 329 0.01 18.29 24.33
N PRO A 330 -0.32 18.17 23.02
CA PRO A 330 -1.70 18.26 22.56
C PRO A 330 -2.65 17.22 23.18
N THR A 331 -2.14 16.07 23.64
CA THR A 331 -2.95 15.00 24.26
C THR A 331 -3.01 15.12 25.79
N TYR A 332 -1.90 15.25 26.51
CA TYR A 332 -1.95 15.29 27.98
C TYR A 332 -2.42 16.66 28.52
N GLY A 333 -2.31 17.74 27.73
CA GLY A 333 -2.97 19.03 28.02
C GLY A 333 -4.45 19.10 27.61
N GLY A 334 -5.02 18.01 27.06
CA GLY A 334 -6.46 17.91 26.77
C GLY A 334 -6.96 18.64 25.51
N TRP A 335 -6.07 19.21 24.68
CA TRP A 335 -6.46 19.97 23.49
C TRP A 335 -6.90 19.12 22.29
N VAL A 336 -6.48 17.85 22.23
CA VAL A 336 -6.78 16.92 21.12
C VAL A 336 -7.42 15.64 21.65
N GLY A 337 -8.69 15.43 21.30
CA GLY A 337 -9.44 14.21 21.64
C GLY A 337 -9.09 12.99 20.78
N ALA A 338 -8.64 13.20 19.53
CA ALA A 338 -8.29 12.12 18.61
C ALA A 338 -7.11 11.27 19.12
N LYS A 339 -7.28 9.94 19.04
CA LYS A 339 -6.35 8.98 19.65
C LYS A 339 -5.19 8.65 18.72
N GLY A 340 -3.98 8.71 19.27
CA GLY A 340 -2.76 8.25 18.62
C GLY A 340 -2.58 6.72 18.67
N PRO A 341 -1.78 6.13 17.77
CA PRO A 341 -1.63 4.68 17.64
C PRO A 341 -0.84 4.05 18.78
N ARG A 342 -1.38 3.02 19.44
CA ARG A 342 -0.74 2.30 20.56
C ARG A 342 0.59 1.64 20.21
N TYR A 343 0.75 1.18 18.96
CA TYR A 343 1.95 0.44 18.51
C TYR A 343 3.07 1.32 17.94
N CYS A 344 2.82 2.61 17.73
CA CYS A 344 3.89 3.58 17.46
C CYS A 344 3.58 4.89 18.22
N PRO A 345 3.72 4.88 19.55
CA PRO A 345 3.38 6.05 20.37
C PRO A 345 4.38 7.19 20.14
N SER A 346 3.97 8.40 20.53
CA SER A 346 4.89 9.53 20.70
C SER A 346 5.95 9.22 21.77
N ILE A 347 7.02 10.02 21.86
CA ILE A 347 8.05 9.83 22.87
C ILE A 347 7.52 10.13 24.28
N GLU A 348 6.64 11.13 24.41
CA GLU A 348 5.90 11.40 25.64
C GLU A 348 4.99 10.23 26.05
N ASP A 349 4.22 9.64 25.12
CA ASP A 349 3.44 8.41 25.38
C ASP A 349 4.32 7.23 25.83
N LYS A 350 5.50 7.06 25.22
CA LYS A 350 6.42 5.95 25.58
C LYS A 350 6.92 6.09 27.01
N ILE A 351 7.36 7.29 27.39
CA ILE A 351 7.93 7.56 28.72
C ILE A 351 6.85 7.45 29.82
N VAL A 352 5.60 7.80 29.52
CA VAL A 352 4.46 7.58 30.44
C VAL A 352 4.07 6.10 30.55
N ARG A 353 4.06 5.36 29.44
CA ARG A 353 3.62 3.93 29.42
C ARG A 353 4.70 2.94 29.85
N PHE A 354 5.97 3.31 29.74
CA PHE A 354 7.15 2.49 30.07
C PHE A 354 8.07 3.25 31.02
N ALA A 355 7.49 3.82 32.08
CA ALA A 355 8.20 4.64 33.07
C ALA A 355 9.28 3.88 33.87
N ASP A 356 9.29 2.54 33.76
CA ASP A 356 10.31 1.61 34.25
C ASP A 356 11.64 1.69 33.47
N LYS A 357 11.61 2.20 32.22
CA LYS A 357 12.78 2.20 31.34
C LYS A 357 13.55 3.50 31.45
N GLU A 358 14.81 3.41 31.86
CA GLU A 358 15.70 4.59 31.95
C GLU A 358 16.08 5.18 30.57
N SER A 359 15.83 4.46 29.47
CA SER A 359 16.23 4.87 28.12
C SER A 359 15.36 4.21 27.03
N HIS A 360 15.30 4.88 25.87
CA HIS A 360 14.70 4.39 24.64
C HIS A 360 15.66 4.60 23.47
N GLN A 361 15.86 3.56 22.66
CA GLN A 361 16.67 3.62 21.44
C GLN A 361 15.99 4.47 20.35
N ILE A 362 16.81 5.27 19.65
CA ILE A 362 16.43 6.20 18.59
C ILE A 362 17.33 5.92 17.37
N PHE A 363 16.75 5.92 16.17
CA PHE A 363 17.53 5.79 14.93
C PHE A 363 17.59 7.14 14.21
N LEU A 364 18.76 7.45 13.68
CA LEU A 364 19.06 8.60 12.84
C LEU A 364 19.12 8.11 11.40
N GLU A 365 18.05 8.39 10.64
CA GLU A 365 17.81 7.82 9.32
C GLU A 365 17.89 8.94 8.26
N PRO A 366 18.86 8.91 7.31
CA PRO A 366 18.93 9.92 6.24
C PRO A 366 17.65 9.94 5.39
N GLU A 367 17.12 11.11 5.03
CA GLU A 367 15.95 11.22 4.13
C GLU A 367 16.32 11.19 2.63
N GLY A 368 17.62 11.27 2.28
CA GLY A 368 18.11 11.18 0.90
C GLY A 368 19.63 11.26 0.76
N ARG A 369 20.14 11.09 -0.46
CA ARG A 369 21.58 11.11 -0.82
C ARG A 369 22.13 12.53 -1.01
N THR A 370 21.26 13.47 -1.35
CA THR A 370 21.61 14.84 -1.77
C THR A 370 21.09 15.93 -0.82
N CYS A 371 20.42 15.55 0.27
CA CYS A 371 19.85 16.47 1.26
C CYS A 371 20.44 16.25 2.67
N PRO A 372 20.53 17.29 3.52
CA PRO A 372 21.06 17.18 4.87
C PRO A 372 20.06 16.63 5.89
N GLU A 373 18.77 16.49 5.55
CA GLU A 373 17.75 16.01 6.47
C GLU A 373 17.99 14.58 6.97
N VAL A 374 18.11 14.46 8.29
CA VAL A 374 18.06 13.21 9.03
C VAL A 374 16.76 13.16 9.84
N TYR A 375 16.06 12.03 9.72
CA TYR A 375 14.83 11.71 10.41
C TYR A 375 15.14 11.02 11.75
N VAL A 376 14.64 11.58 12.85
CA VAL A 376 14.90 11.09 14.23
C VAL A 376 13.87 10.04 14.62
N GLN A 377 13.98 8.84 14.05
CA GLN A 377 13.01 7.76 14.23
C GLN A 377 12.88 7.35 15.70
N GLY A 378 11.63 7.28 16.16
CA GLY A 378 11.28 6.94 17.53
C GLY A 378 11.00 8.18 18.41
N PHE A 379 11.40 9.37 17.95
CA PHE A 379 11.28 10.64 18.67
C PHE A 379 10.11 11.53 18.17
N SER A 380 9.04 10.93 17.63
CA SER A 380 7.81 11.67 17.30
C SER A 380 7.25 12.32 18.57
N THR A 381 7.01 13.64 18.54
CA THR A 381 6.42 14.37 19.66
C THR A 381 5.43 15.42 19.18
N GLY A 382 4.42 15.69 20.00
CA GLY A 382 3.55 16.85 19.85
C GLY A 382 4.00 18.08 20.66
N LEU A 383 5.12 18.03 21.38
CA LEU A 383 5.57 19.14 22.25
C LEU A 383 5.81 20.46 21.49
N PRO A 384 5.70 21.63 22.16
CA PRO A 384 6.03 22.93 21.58
C PRO A 384 7.46 23.00 21.03
N GLU A 385 7.61 23.60 19.84
CA GLU A 385 8.88 23.77 19.11
C GLU A 385 10.08 24.19 19.98
N ARG A 386 9.88 25.16 20.89
CA ARG A 386 10.93 25.66 21.80
C ARG A 386 11.55 24.57 22.69
N LEU A 387 10.78 23.53 23.04
CA LEU A 387 11.22 22.41 23.85
C LEU A 387 11.83 21.29 22.98
N GLN A 388 11.40 21.16 21.73
CA GLN A 388 11.91 20.13 20.82
C GLN A 388 13.42 20.25 20.57
N LEU A 389 13.92 21.46 20.34
CA LEU A 389 15.36 21.68 20.13
C LEU A 389 16.18 21.37 21.40
N ALA A 390 15.66 21.70 22.59
CA ALA A 390 16.31 21.35 23.85
C ALA A 390 16.34 19.82 24.03
N LEU A 391 15.20 19.15 23.81
CA LEU A 391 15.07 17.70 23.91
C LEU A 391 15.98 16.93 22.95
N LEU A 392 16.09 17.38 21.69
CA LEU A 392 17.02 16.79 20.72
C LEU A 392 18.47 16.85 21.20
N ARG A 393 18.86 17.93 21.90
CA ARG A 393 20.22 18.13 22.43
C ARG A 393 20.53 17.31 23.70
N THR A 394 19.52 16.71 24.33
CA THR A 394 19.72 15.73 25.41
C THR A 394 20.02 14.31 24.90
N LEU A 395 20.04 14.11 23.58
CA LEU A 395 20.40 12.84 22.93
C LEU A 395 21.90 12.86 22.59
N PRO A 396 22.68 11.80 22.93
CA PRO A 396 24.09 11.72 22.57
C PRO A 396 24.33 11.90 21.07
N GLY A 397 25.34 12.70 20.72
CA GLY A 397 25.71 13.08 19.35
C GLY A 397 24.85 14.20 18.74
N LEU A 398 23.83 14.71 19.45
CA LEU A 398 22.95 15.79 18.98
C LEU A 398 23.06 17.06 19.83
N GLU A 399 24.05 17.17 20.72
CA GLU A 399 24.24 18.26 21.69
C GLU A 399 24.29 19.64 21.03
N ASN A 400 24.86 19.72 19.81
CA ASN A 400 25.00 20.93 19.00
C ASN A 400 24.03 20.99 17.80
N VAL A 401 23.06 20.07 17.73
CA VAL A 401 22.25 19.87 16.52
C VAL A 401 21.43 21.10 16.13
N LYS A 402 21.22 21.26 14.82
CA LYS A 402 20.25 22.19 14.23
C LYS A 402 19.00 21.42 13.77
N MET A 403 17.85 21.86 14.25
CA MET A 403 16.55 21.40 13.77
C MET A 403 16.22 22.13 12.45
N LEU A 404 15.97 21.38 11.38
CA LEU A 404 15.58 21.88 10.07
C LEU A 404 14.06 21.96 9.90
N ARG A 405 13.31 21.04 10.53
CA ARG A 405 11.84 21.03 10.55
C ARG A 405 11.36 20.52 11.91
N PRO A 406 10.38 21.16 12.57
CA PRO A 406 9.88 20.70 13.86
C PRO A 406 9.12 19.37 13.75
N ALA A 407 9.07 18.64 14.86
CA ALA A 407 8.12 17.56 15.08
C ALA A 407 6.69 18.12 15.18
N TYR A 408 5.70 17.32 14.78
CA TYR A 408 4.30 17.68 14.92
C TYR A 408 3.39 16.45 14.96
N ALA A 409 2.17 16.65 15.43
CA ALA A 409 1.07 15.73 15.16
C ALA A 409 0.13 16.31 14.10
N VAL A 410 -0.36 15.46 13.19
CA VAL A 410 -1.48 15.78 12.30
C VAL A 410 -2.72 15.03 12.77
N GLU A 411 -3.83 15.76 12.82
CA GLU A 411 -5.18 15.28 13.03
C GLU A 411 -5.96 15.46 11.73
N TYR A 412 -6.73 14.45 11.32
CA TYR A 412 -7.39 14.40 10.02
C TYR A 412 -8.65 13.53 10.12
N ASP A 413 -9.58 13.76 9.20
CA ASP A 413 -10.83 13.02 9.15
C ASP A 413 -10.64 11.66 8.48
N PHE A 414 -11.35 10.65 8.96
CA PHE A 414 -11.41 9.32 8.36
C PHE A 414 -12.85 8.79 8.35
N LEU A 415 -13.14 7.92 7.39
CA LEU A 415 -14.42 7.23 7.28
C LEU A 415 -14.21 5.79 7.75
N PRO A 416 -14.94 5.32 8.79
CA PRO A 416 -14.80 3.94 9.26
C PRO A 416 -15.10 2.91 8.16
N ALA A 417 -14.11 2.07 7.85
CA ALA A 417 -14.10 1.20 6.68
C ALA A 417 -15.14 0.06 6.68
N TYR A 418 -15.88 -0.15 7.77
CA TYR A 418 -17.07 -1.02 7.74
C TYR A 418 -18.21 -0.48 6.87
N GLN A 419 -18.14 0.80 6.47
CA GLN A 419 -19.00 1.39 5.43
C GLN A 419 -18.65 0.88 4.01
N CYS A 420 -17.49 0.24 3.84
CA CYS A 420 -17.09 -0.45 2.63
C CYS A 420 -17.32 -1.97 2.71
N ASP A 421 -17.39 -2.61 1.55
CA ASP A 421 -17.37 -4.07 1.41
C ASP A 421 -15.91 -4.61 1.34
N SER A 422 -15.75 -5.91 1.08
CA SER A 422 -14.43 -6.54 0.88
C SER A 422 -13.72 -6.19 -0.43
N SER A 423 -14.37 -5.46 -1.35
CA SER A 423 -13.79 -4.90 -2.58
C SER A 423 -13.31 -3.45 -2.42
N LEU A 424 -13.56 -2.84 -1.25
CA LEU A 424 -13.38 -1.42 -0.90
C LEU A 424 -14.39 -0.45 -1.55
N GLU A 425 -15.41 -0.97 -2.23
CA GLU A 425 -16.58 -0.20 -2.68
C GLU A 425 -17.44 0.18 -1.48
N THR A 426 -18.06 1.36 -1.48
CA THR A 426 -18.95 1.76 -0.39
C THR A 426 -20.28 1.01 -0.48
N LYS A 427 -20.83 0.61 0.67
CA LYS A 427 -22.14 -0.06 0.78
C LYS A 427 -23.33 0.89 0.56
N LYS A 428 -23.07 2.18 0.31
CA LYS A 428 -24.08 3.23 0.18
C LYS A 428 -24.14 3.83 -1.21
N ILE A 429 -23.00 4.04 -1.86
CA ILE A 429 -22.91 4.63 -3.20
C ILE A 429 -22.12 3.69 -4.11
N ALA A 430 -22.78 3.21 -5.18
CA ALA A 430 -22.18 2.32 -6.16
C ALA A 430 -21.06 3.05 -6.94
N GLY A 431 -19.96 2.34 -7.25
CA GLY A 431 -18.79 2.87 -7.93
C GLY A 431 -17.91 3.83 -7.10
N LEU A 432 -18.32 4.22 -5.89
CA LEU A 432 -17.48 4.98 -4.96
C LEU A 432 -16.61 4.02 -4.14
N PHE A 433 -15.32 4.30 -4.05
CA PHE A 433 -14.33 3.51 -3.29
C PHE A 433 -13.54 4.40 -2.33
N PHE A 434 -13.25 3.88 -1.13
CA PHE A 434 -12.37 4.54 -0.16
C PHE A 434 -11.10 3.71 0.03
N SER A 435 -9.92 4.35 0.02
CA SER A 435 -8.66 3.60 0.07
C SER A 435 -7.51 4.36 0.73
N GLY A 436 -6.79 3.66 1.63
CA GLY A 436 -5.62 4.18 2.32
C GLY A 436 -5.96 4.79 3.68
N GLN A 437 -5.38 5.95 3.99
CA GLN A 437 -5.47 6.55 5.33
C GLN A 437 -6.86 7.12 5.66
N ILE A 438 -7.69 7.38 4.65
CA ILE A 438 -9.13 7.66 4.78
C ILE A 438 -9.91 6.51 5.43
N ASN A 439 -9.47 5.25 5.25
CA ASN A 439 -10.03 4.05 5.90
C ASN A 439 -9.49 3.85 7.34
N GLY A 440 -8.79 4.84 7.88
CA GLY A 440 -8.20 4.79 9.22
C GLY A 440 -6.89 4.01 9.34
N THR A 441 -6.22 3.62 8.24
CA THR A 441 -4.87 3.02 8.30
C THR A 441 -3.76 4.05 8.49
N THR A 442 -2.55 3.62 8.89
CA THR A 442 -1.36 4.46 8.87
C THR A 442 -0.11 3.70 8.43
N GLY A 443 0.24 3.86 7.16
CA GLY A 443 1.42 3.26 6.54
C GLY A 443 1.39 3.45 5.03
N TYR A 444 2.56 3.47 4.40
CA TYR A 444 2.66 3.59 2.95
C TYR A 444 2.23 2.27 2.28
N GLU A 445 2.55 1.16 2.94
CA GLU A 445 2.33 -0.22 2.52
C GLU A 445 0.86 -0.61 2.71
N GLU A 446 0.28 -0.32 3.88
CA GLU A 446 -1.17 -0.45 4.10
C GLU A 446 -1.98 0.41 3.11
N ALA A 447 -1.47 1.59 2.72
CA ALA A 447 -2.14 2.45 1.75
C ALA A 447 -2.02 1.93 0.31
N ALA A 448 -0.81 1.62 -0.15
CA ALA A 448 -0.55 1.03 -1.47
C ALA A 448 -1.35 -0.25 -1.71
N ALA A 449 -1.44 -1.12 -0.70
CA ALA A 449 -2.13 -2.40 -0.80
C ALA A 449 -3.67 -2.27 -0.91
N GLN A 450 -4.26 -1.26 -0.24
CA GLN A 450 -5.66 -0.88 -0.49
C GLN A 450 -5.83 -0.18 -1.85
N GLY A 451 -4.83 0.60 -2.26
CA GLY A 451 -4.83 1.35 -3.53
C GLY A 451 -5.02 0.43 -4.73
N LEU A 452 -4.15 -0.56 -4.86
CA LEU A 452 -4.19 -1.56 -5.92
C LEU A 452 -5.55 -2.27 -6.01
N VAL A 453 -6.15 -2.66 -4.89
CA VAL A 453 -7.47 -3.32 -4.87
C VAL A 453 -8.59 -2.36 -5.29
N ALA A 454 -8.63 -1.16 -4.71
CA ALA A 454 -9.67 -0.18 -5.03
C ALA A 454 -9.62 0.25 -6.50
N GLY A 455 -8.43 0.50 -7.07
CA GLY A 455 -8.26 0.82 -8.49
C GLY A 455 -8.64 -0.33 -9.42
N ALA A 456 -8.23 -1.56 -9.10
CA ALA A 456 -8.60 -2.74 -9.87
C ALA A 456 -10.11 -2.99 -9.87
N ASN A 457 -10.79 -2.73 -8.75
CA ASN A 457 -12.23 -2.90 -8.61
C ASN A 457 -13.02 -1.72 -9.21
N ALA A 458 -12.50 -0.49 -9.15
CA ALA A 458 -13.07 0.67 -9.84
C ALA A 458 -13.10 0.45 -11.36
N ALA A 459 -12.01 -0.03 -11.97
CA ALA A 459 -12.02 -0.41 -13.38
C ALA A 459 -12.97 -1.58 -13.69
N ALA A 460 -13.13 -2.54 -12.77
CA ALA A 460 -14.13 -3.62 -12.91
C ALA A 460 -15.57 -3.10 -12.89
N VAL A 461 -15.87 -2.06 -12.09
CA VAL A 461 -17.18 -1.38 -12.08
C VAL A 461 -17.38 -0.56 -13.34
N ALA A 462 -16.38 0.23 -13.75
CA ALA A 462 -16.46 1.11 -14.91
C ALA A 462 -16.81 0.39 -16.21
N PHE A 463 -16.34 -0.84 -16.40
CA PHE A 463 -16.68 -1.67 -17.56
C PHE A 463 -17.95 -2.52 -17.36
N GLY A 464 -18.42 -2.72 -16.13
CA GLY A 464 -19.59 -3.53 -15.80
C GLY A 464 -19.57 -4.90 -16.50
N ASN A 465 -20.62 -5.21 -17.26
CA ASN A 465 -20.74 -6.46 -18.02
C ASN A 465 -19.68 -6.65 -19.13
N ALA A 466 -18.97 -5.59 -19.54
CA ALA A 466 -17.84 -5.67 -20.47
C ALA A 466 -16.49 -5.95 -19.78
N SER A 467 -16.45 -6.05 -18.44
CA SER A 467 -15.22 -6.35 -17.69
C SER A 467 -14.78 -7.80 -17.91
N VAL A 468 -13.85 -8.01 -18.84
CA VAL A 468 -13.27 -9.34 -19.15
C VAL A 468 -12.52 -9.95 -17.96
N ALA A 469 -12.06 -9.12 -17.01
CA ALA A 469 -11.40 -9.56 -15.78
C ALA A 469 -12.30 -9.38 -14.54
N PRO A 470 -12.35 -10.34 -13.59
CA PRO A 470 -13.15 -10.22 -12.37
C PRO A 470 -12.66 -9.10 -11.44
N ARG A 471 -13.49 -8.77 -10.44
CA ARG A 471 -13.06 -7.99 -9.26
C ARG A 471 -11.95 -8.73 -8.51
N LEU A 472 -10.97 -7.98 -8.01
CA LEU A 472 -9.92 -8.48 -7.12
C LEU A 472 -10.45 -8.52 -5.69
N ILE A 473 -10.89 -9.71 -5.27
CA ILE A 473 -11.27 -10.02 -3.88
C ILE A 473 -10.23 -10.99 -3.31
N LEU A 474 -9.65 -10.67 -2.15
CA LEU A 474 -8.56 -11.44 -1.56
C LEU A 474 -8.97 -11.97 -0.17
N PRO A 475 -9.04 -13.30 0.04
CA PRO A 475 -9.39 -13.86 1.35
C PRO A 475 -8.26 -13.67 2.36
N ARG A 476 -8.64 -13.51 3.64
CA ARG A 476 -7.73 -13.36 4.79
C ARG A 476 -6.66 -14.47 4.82
N GLU A 477 -7.10 -15.71 4.70
CA GLU A 477 -6.26 -16.90 4.68
C GLU A 477 -5.31 -17.01 3.46
N GLY A 478 -5.48 -16.16 2.43
CA GLY A 478 -4.62 -16.12 1.25
C GLY A 478 -3.56 -15.01 1.24
N SER A 479 -3.68 -13.98 2.07
CA SER A 479 -2.80 -12.79 2.00
C SER A 479 -2.82 -11.89 3.25
N TYR A 480 -1.70 -11.19 3.51
CA TYR A 480 -1.67 -10.06 4.44
C TYR A 480 -2.57 -8.91 3.97
N LEU A 481 -2.72 -8.74 2.66
CA LEU A 481 -3.65 -7.78 2.05
C LEU A 481 -5.12 -8.12 2.38
N GLY A 482 -5.55 -9.37 2.13
CA GLY A 482 -6.87 -9.84 2.53
C GLY A 482 -7.09 -9.77 4.05
N THR A 483 -6.03 -10.02 4.84
CA THR A 483 -6.05 -9.83 6.30
C THR A 483 -6.26 -8.36 6.68
N LEU A 484 -5.63 -7.42 5.97
CA LEU A 484 -5.80 -5.98 6.16
C LEU A 484 -7.25 -5.54 5.86
N ILE A 485 -7.77 -5.84 4.66
CA ILE A 485 -9.12 -5.42 4.26
C ILE A 485 -10.19 -6.04 5.15
N ASP A 486 -10.07 -7.34 5.47
CA ASP A 486 -10.99 -8.02 6.39
C ASP A 486 -10.98 -7.38 7.79
N ASP A 487 -9.80 -7.05 8.34
CA ASP A 487 -9.70 -6.36 9.63
C ASP A 487 -10.35 -4.96 9.59
N LEU A 488 -10.17 -4.20 8.50
CA LEU A 488 -10.73 -2.85 8.34
C LEU A 488 -12.26 -2.87 8.24
N CYS A 489 -12.82 -3.76 7.42
CA CYS A 489 -14.27 -3.82 7.20
C CYS A 489 -15.03 -4.56 8.33
N THR A 490 -14.33 -5.17 9.32
CA THR A 490 -14.95 -5.90 10.45
C THR A 490 -14.70 -5.32 11.84
N LYS A 491 -13.86 -4.27 11.99
CA LYS A 491 -13.46 -3.77 13.31
C LYS A 491 -13.74 -2.27 13.48
N ASP A 492 -14.19 -1.93 14.68
CA ASP A 492 -14.40 -0.56 15.16
C ASP A 492 -13.04 0.08 15.46
N LEU A 493 -12.55 0.94 14.57
CA LEU A 493 -11.20 1.51 14.60
C LEU A 493 -11.12 2.75 15.51
N ARG A 494 -10.74 2.54 16.77
CA ARG A 494 -10.56 3.61 17.78
C ARG A 494 -9.15 4.19 17.86
N GLU A 495 -8.30 3.84 16.89
CA GLU A 495 -6.93 4.31 16.70
C GLU A 495 -6.48 3.99 15.26
N PRO A 496 -5.41 4.61 14.74
CA PRO A 496 -4.93 4.33 13.39
C PRO A 496 -4.45 2.89 13.22
N TYR A 497 -5.04 2.17 12.28
CA TYR A 497 -4.74 0.76 12.00
C TYR A 497 -3.33 0.57 11.43
N ARG A 498 -2.60 -0.42 11.95
CA ARG A 498 -1.29 -0.87 11.48
C ARG A 498 -1.28 -2.38 11.32
N MET A 499 -0.69 -2.90 10.24
CA MET A 499 -0.42 -4.33 10.12
C MET A 499 0.69 -4.76 11.09
N LEU A 500 0.54 -5.96 11.65
CA LEU A 500 1.50 -6.61 12.54
C LEU A 500 1.52 -8.10 12.22
N THR A 501 2.68 -8.75 12.33
CA THR A 501 2.86 -10.19 12.01
C THR A 501 2.01 -11.10 12.91
N SER A 502 1.57 -10.60 14.07
CA SER A 502 0.65 -11.27 14.99
C SER A 502 -0.83 -11.18 14.60
N ARG A 503 -1.21 -10.39 13.59
CA ARG A 503 -2.60 -10.27 13.09
C ARG A 503 -2.95 -11.26 11.99
N SER A 504 -1.98 -12.00 11.46
CA SER A 504 -2.22 -13.10 10.52
C SER A 504 -2.06 -14.43 11.24
N GLU A 505 -3.13 -15.23 11.24
CA GLU A 505 -3.14 -16.58 11.82
C GLU A 505 -2.30 -17.56 10.98
N TYR A 506 -2.00 -17.20 9.72
CA TYR A 506 -1.47 -18.08 8.67
C TYR A 506 -0.03 -17.75 8.26
N ARG A 507 0.74 -17.11 9.14
CA ARG A 507 2.11 -16.62 8.91
C ARG A 507 3.15 -17.63 8.38
N LEU A 508 2.93 -18.94 8.46
CA LEU A 508 3.85 -19.94 7.88
C LEU A 508 3.61 -20.12 6.38
N VAL A 509 2.37 -19.91 5.93
CA VAL A 509 1.96 -19.94 4.52
C VAL A 509 2.09 -18.56 3.89
N LEU A 510 1.72 -17.51 4.62
CA LEU A 510 1.70 -16.11 4.16
C LEU A 510 3.04 -15.43 4.43
N ARG A 511 4.06 -15.79 3.66
CA ARG A 511 5.43 -15.27 3.78
C ARG A 511 5.74 -14.23 2.70
N SER A 512 6.87 -13.56 2.85
CA SER A 512 7.44 -12.67 1.84
C SER A 512 7.95 -13.43 0.62
N ASP A 513 8.70 -14.53 0.83
CA ASP A 513 9.40 -15.27 -0.22
C ASP A 513 8.51 -16.01 -1.24
N ASN A 514 7.21 -16.11 -0.96
CA ASN A 514 6.22 -16.84 -1.78
C ASN A 514 5.01 -15.99 -2.19
N ALA A 515 5.06 -14.66 -2.05
CA ALA A 515 3.92 -13.81 -2.37
C ALA A 515 3.55 -13.88 -3.87
N ASP A 516 4.54 -14.04 -4.75
CA ASP A 516 4.37 -14.31 -6.18
C ASP A 516 3.63 -15.63 -6.45
N ALA A 517 4.10 -16.73 -5.86
CA ALA A 517 3.48 -18.05 -5.98
C ALA A 517 2.02 -18.06 -5.47
N ARG A 518 1.67 -17.18 -4.52
CA ARG A 518 0.30 -17.00 -4.02
C ARG A 518 -0.55 -16.09 -4.90
N LEU A 519 0.00 -14.96 -5.37
CA LEU A 519 -0.80 -13.84 -5.90
C LEU A 519 -0.54 -13.47 -7.36
N THR A 520 0.60 -13.78 -7.97
CA THR A 520 0.84 -13.53 -9.42
C THR A 520 -0.23 -14.21 -10.31
N PRO A 521 -0.65 -15.46 -10.04
CA PRO A 521 -1.78 -16.07 -10.75
C PRO A 521 -3.12 -15.36 -10.54
N ILE A 522 -3.31 -14.62 -9.44
CA ILE A 522 -4.52 -13.82 -9.18
C ILE A 522 -4.44 -12.50 -9.94
N GLY A 523 -3.31 -11.79 -9.87
CA GLY A 523 -3.03 -10.56 -10.62
C GLY A 523 -3.16 -10.77 -12.13
N ARG A 524 -2.71 -11.92 -12.65
CA ARG A 524 -2.87 -12.32 -14.06
C ARG A 524 -4.33 -12.45 -14.46
N ARG A 525 -5.15 -13.16 -13.66
CA ARG A 525 -6.61 -13.26 -13.91
C ARG A 525 -7.33 -11.91 -13.77
N CYS A 526 -6.85 -11.03 -12.90
CA CYS A 526 -7.46 -9.71 -12.65
C CYS A 526 -6.96 -8.61 -13.61
N GLY A 527 -6.19 -8.94 -14.66
CA GLY A 527 -5.71 -7.98 -15.65
C GLY A 527 -4.61 -7.03 -15.17
N LEU A 528 -3.91 -7.36 -14.07
CA LEU A 528 -2.85 -6.53 -13.48
C LEU A 528 -1.43 -7.00 -13.81
N VAL A 529 -1.27 -8.28 -14.19
CA VAL A 529 0.02 -8.88 -14.56
C VAL A 529 0.10 -9.10 -16.07
N GLY A 530 0.95 -8.31 -16.72
CA GLY A 530 1.28 -8.42 -18.15
C GLY A 530 2.14 -9.64 -18.51
N ASP A 531 2.35 -9.84 -19.81
CA ASP A 531 2.88 -11.09 -20.36
C ASP A 531 4.33 -11.37 -19.97
N GLU A 532 5.22 -10.37 -20.06
CA GLU A 532 6.65 -10.49 -19.68
C GLU A 532 6.81 -10.96 -18.23
N ARG A 533 6.04 -10.34 -17.33
CA ARG A 533 5.99 -10.67 -15.90
C ARG A 533 5.39 -12.05 -15.64
N TRP A 534 4.43 -12.48 -16.46
CA TRP A 534 3.87 -13.83 -16.37
C TRP A 534 4.89 -14.89 -16.79
N VAL A 535 5.61 -14.68 -17.90
CA VAL A 535 6.67 -15.60 -18.38
C VAL A 535 7.76 -15.76 -17.33
N ALA A 536 8.33 -14.67 -16.82
CA ALA A 536 9.38 -14.74 -15.78
C ALA A 536 8.92 -15.47 -14.50
N PHE A 537 7.64 -15.32 -14.12
CA PHE A 537 7.05 -16.06 -13.01
C PHE A 537 6.92 -17.57 -13.30
N GLU A 538 6.48 -17.96 -14.51
CA GLU A 538 6.39 -19.37 -14.88
C GLU A 538 7.77 -20.03 -15.01
N GLU A 539 8.77 -19.33 -15.55
CA GLU A 539 10.17 -19.79 -15.60
C GLU A 539 10.73 -20.04 -14.19
N LYS A 540 10.62 -19.06 -13.29
CA LYS A 540 11.01 -19.19 -11.88
C LYS A 540 10.30 -20.36 -11.18
N ARG A 541 8.99 -20.50 -11.37
CA ARG A 541 8.21 -21.63 -10.82
C ARG A 541 8.75 -22.97 -11.34
N ASN A 542 8.96 -23.07 -12.64
CA ASN A 542 9.44 -24.29 -13.28
C ASN A 542 10.86 -24.65 -12.80
N ARG A 543 11.78 -23.67 -12.67
CA ARG A 543 13.11 -23.88 -12.05
C ARG A 543 13.00 -24.45 -10.63
N ALA A 544 12.18 -23.83 -9.79
CA ALA A 544 12.01 -24.24 -8.40
C ALA A 544 11.36 -25.63 -8.24
N ASP A 545 10.44 -26.02 -9.14
CA ASP A 545 9.78 -27.32 -9.11
C ASP A 545 10.66 -28.44 -9.69
N VAL A 546 11.50 -28.15 -10.69
CA VAL A 546 12.56 -29.06 -11.18
C VAL A 546 13.60 -29.33 -10.09
N GLU A 547 14.07 -28.30 -9.38
CA GLU A 547 15.04 -28.47 -8.29
C GLU A 547 14.43 -29.26 -7.11
N LEU A 548 13.14 -29.06 -6.79
CA LEU A 548 12.44 -29.91 -5.82
C LEU A 548 12.26 -31.36 -6.27
N GLY A 549 12.29 -31.64 -7.57
CA GLY A 549 12.46 -32.98 -8.12
C GLY A 549 13.87 -33.52 -7.83
N ARG A 550 14.90 -32.79 -8.26
CA ARG A 550 16.32 -33.15 -8.05
C ARG A 550 16.63 -33.46 -6.59
N LEU A 551 16.21 -32.61 -5.65
CA LEU A 551 16.47 -32.81 -4.22
C LEU A 551 15.86 -34.12 -3.66
N ARG A 552 14.74 -34.60 -4.24
CA ARG A 552 14.08 -35.85 -3.83
C ARG A 552 14.73 -37.09 -4.42
N GLU A 553 15.25 -36.97 -5.65
CA GLU A 553 15.75 -38.10 -6.42
C GLU A 553 17.27 -38.31 -6.24
N THR A 554 18.05 -37.23 -6.19
CA THR A 554 19.50 -37.30 -5.97
C THR A 554 19.81 -37.84 -4.58
N ARG A 555 20.59 -38.93 -4.56
CA ARG A 555 21.06 -39.62 -3.35
C ARG A 555 22.56 -39.54 -3.22
N VAL A 556 23.01 -39.11 -2.04
CA VAL A 556 24.42 -39.14 -1.65
C VAL A 556 24.67 -40.28 -0.66
N LYS A 557 25.84 -40.91 -0.75
CA LYS A 557 26.25 -42.00 0.15
C LYS A 557 26.56 -41.48 1.55
N SER A 558 26.30 -42.30 2.56
CA SER A 558 26.49 -41.94 3.98
C SER A 558 27.95 -41.79 4.43
N ASP A 559 28.91 -42.19 3.61
CA ASP A 559 30.36 -41.97 3.78
C ASP A 559 30.87 -40.70 3.05
N GLY A 560 30.02 -40.03 2.26
CA GLY A 560 30.38 -38.84 1.50
C GLY A 560 30.58 -37.59 2.36
N ALA A 561 31.49 -36.71 1.91
CA ALA A 561 31.90 -35.49 2.63
C ALA A 561 30.70 -34.59 3.00
N LEU A 562 29.71 -34.43 2.12
CA LEU A 562 28.49 -33.67 2.40
C LEU A 562 27.70 -34.25 3.58
N VAL A 563 27.58 -35.59 3.67
CA VAL A 563 26.85 -36.23 4.79
C VAL A 563 27.61 -36.04 6.10
N ALA A 564 28.95 -36.12 6.07
CA ALA A 564 29.79 -35.84 7.23
C ALA A 564 29.64 -34.38 7.72
N ALA A 565 29.68 -33.41 6.80
CA ALA A 565 29.48 -31.99 7.13
C ALA A 565 28.07 -31.72 7.66
N ALA A 566 27.03 -32.25 7.00
CA ALA A 566 25.64 -32.16 7.44
C ALA A 566 25.38 -32.83 8.80
N ILE A 567 26.19 -33.81 9.20
CA ILE A 567 26.19 -34.37 10.55
C ILE A 567 26.88 -33.44 11.54
N ALA A 568 28.06 -32.91 11.20
CA ALA A 568 28.83 -32.03 12.08
C ALA A 568 28.03 -30.77 12.48
N VAL A 569 27.39 -30.08 11.53
CA VAL A 569 26.59 -28.87 11.83
C VAL A 569 25.35 -29.16 12.68
N THR A 570 24.76 -30.37 12.59
CA THR A 570 23.67 -30.77 13.50
C THR A 570 24.14 -31.21 14.88
N ALA A 571 25.31 -31.85 14.97
CA ALA A 571 25.80 -32.42 16.23
C ALA A 571 26.28 -31.33 17.20
N ALA A 572 26.65 -30.14 16.68
CA ALA A 572 27.13 -29.02 17.48
C ALA A 572 26.14 -28.50 18.55
N GLU A 573 24.83 -28.77 18.42
CA GLU A 573 23.81 -28.40 19.43
C GLU A 573 23.34 -29.57 20.31
N THR A 574 23.73 -30.82 20.00
CA THR A 574 23.26 -32.00 20.72
C THR A 574 24.42 -32.79 21.29
N ASP A 575 24.48 -32.94 22.62
CA ASP A 575 25.50 -33.68 23.37
C ASP A 575 25.46 -35.22 23.18
N THR A 576 25.05 -35.64 21.98
CA THR A 576 25.06 -37.02 21.50
C THR A 576 26.26 -37.20 20.57
N ALA A 577 27.30 -37.85 21.09
CA ALA A 577 28.48 -38.23 20.31
C ALA A 577 28.12 -38.90 18.97
N THR A 578 28.93 -38.67 17.94
CA THR A 578 28.67 -39.01 16.53
C THR A 578 28.39 -40.49 16.29
N LYS A 579 27.12 -40.88 16.38
CA LYS A 579 26.63 -42.18 15.91
C LYS A 579 26.78 -42.26 14.39
N LYS A 580 27.30 -43.38 13.89
CA LYS A 580 27.31 -43.66 12.45
C LYS A 580 25.88 -43.58 11.87
N PRO A 581 25.71 -43.12 10.62
CA PRO A 581 24.41 -43.14 9.96
C PRO A 581 23.84 -44.56 9.90
N SER A 582 22.55 -44.71 10.20
CA SER A 582 21.85 -46.01 10.21
C SER A 582 21.28 -46.41 8.84
N ARG A 583 21.82 -45.85 7.76
CA ARG A 583 21.39 -46.02 6.36
C ARG A 583 22.58 -45.80 5.45
N ASP A 584 22.58 -46.40 4.25
CA ASP A 584 23.68 -46.30 3.29
C ASP A 584 23.64 -45.05 2.39
N SER A 585 22.47 -44.41 2.27
CA SER A 585 22.30 -43.14 1.55
C SER A 585 21.19 -42.27 2.13
N PHE A 586 21.27 -40.97 1.84
CA PHE A 586 20.22 -39.97 2.08
C PHE A 586 19.92 -39.23 0.78
N THR A 587 18.69 -38.74 0.61
CA THR A 587 18.40 -37.75 -0.45
C THR A 587 18.86 -36.35 -0.01
N LEU A 588 19.11 -35.44 -0.95
CA LEU A 588 19.43 -34.06 -0.61
C LEU A 588 18.30 -33.39 0.19
N GLU A 589 17.04 -33.72 -0.12
CA GLU A 589 15.85 -33.27 0.64
C GLU A 589 15.81 -33.86 2.07
N GLU A 590 16.34 -35.06 2.31
CA GLU A 590 16.50 -35.61 3.67
C GLU A 590 17.59 -34.89 4.46
N LEU A 591 18.68 -34.46 3.80
CA LEU A 591 19.74 -33.66 4.43
C LEU A 591 19.29 -32.22 4.71
N LEU A 592 18.67 -31.55 3.75
CA LEU A 592 18.26 -30.15 3.84
C LEU A 592 17.11 -29.91 4.84
N ARG A 593 16.39 -30.96 5.26
CA ARG A 593 15.44 -30.91 6.39
C ARG A 593 16.10 -30.85 7.76
N ARG A 594 17.40 -31.13 7.88
CA ARG A 594 18.11 -31.14 9.16
C ARG A 594 18.32 -29.71 9.68
N PRO A 595 18.40 -29.48 11.01
CA PRO A 595 18.84 -28.21 11.57
C PRO A 595 20.19 -27.78 10.97
N HIS A 596 20.37 -26.48 10.75
CA HIS A 596 21.63 -25.83 10.31
C HIS A 596 22.27 -26.31 9.00
N VAL A 597 21.70 -27.31 8.31
CA VAL A 597 22.03 -27.64 6.93
C VAL A 597 21.27 -26.70 6.02
N ASP A 598 21.95 -25.81 5.31
CA ASP A 598 21.37 -24.91 4.33
C ASP A 598 21.72 -25.32 2.89
N TYR A 599 21.20 -24.58 1.92
CA TYR A 599 21.48 -24.79 0.50
C TYR A 599 22.93 -24.43 0.11
N ALA A 600 23.59 -23.53 0.85
CA ALA A 600 24.98 -23.18 0.60
C ALA A 600 25.89 -24.40 0.84
N LEU A 601 25.69 -25.12 1.95
CA LEU A 601 26.42 -26.36 2.25
C LEU A 601 26.24 -27.43 1.15
N LEU A 602 25.04 -27.57 0.56
CA LEU A 602 24.85 -28.46 -0.60
C LEU A 602 25.72 -28.01 -1.78
N SER A 603 25.73 -26.70 -2.06
CA SER A 603 26.44 -26.10 -3.19
C SER A 603 27.97 -26.22 -3.04
N GLU A 604 28.50 -25.99 -1.84
CA GLU A 604 29.94 -26.08 -1.52
C GLU A 604 30.49 -27.51 -1.70
N HIS A 605 29.67 -28.53 -1.44
CA HIS A 605 30.03 -29.93 -1.64
C HIS A 605 29.70 -30.47 -3.06
N GLY A 606 29.40 -29.59 -4.02
CA GLY A 606 29.18 -29.95 -5.43
C GLY A 606 27.73 -30.31 -5.80
N GLU A 607 26.79 -30.23 -4.87
CA GLU A 607 25.36 -30.53 -5.07
C GLU A 607 24.53 -29.25 -5.32
N ALA A 608 25.12 -28.31 -6.07
CA ALA A 608 24.49 -27.10 -6.58
C ALA A 608 23.35 -27.44 -7.58
N PRO A 609 22.42 -26.50 -7.89
CA PRO A 609 21.40 -26.76 -8.90
C PRO A 609 22.04 -26.74 -10.29
N ALA A 610 21.49 -27.51 -11.24
CA ALA A 610 21.93 -27.47 -12.63
C ALA A 610 21.42 -26.23 -13.39
N SER A 611 20.48 -25.49 -12.81
CA SER A 611 19.89 -24.26 -13.32
C SER A 611 20.59 -23.00 -12.79
N ASP A 612 20.37 -21.88 -13.47
CA ASP A 612 20.85 -20.53 -13.17
C ASP A 612 20.23 -19.88 -11.91
N MET A 613 19.52 -20.66 -11.08
CA MET A 613 18.76 -20.17 -9.93
C MET A 613 19.57 -19.22 -9.03
N SER A 614 19.01 -18.05 -8.78
CA SER A 614 19.50 -17.06 -7.84
C SER A 614 19.61 -17.61 -6.41
N ARG A 615 20.40 -16.93 -5.56
CA ARG A 615 20.48 -17.24 -4.13
C ARG A 615 19.09 -17.28 -3.47
N TRP A 616 18.21 -16.36 -3.86
CA TRP A 616 16.87 -16.19 -3.29
C TRP A 616 15.90 -17.30 -3.71
N GLU A 617 15.98 -17.80 -4.95
CA GLU A 617 15.22 -18.98 -5.38
C GLU A 617 15.66 -20.25 -4.64
N ARG A 618 16.97 -20.46 -4.47
CA ARG A 618 17.53 -21.60 -3.72
C ARG A 618 17.04 -21.61 -2.28
N GLU A 619 17.04 -20.46 -1.62
CA GLU A 619 16.56 -20.31 -0.24
C GLU A 619 15.03 -20.42 -0.12
N SER A 620 14.27 -20.01 -1.15
CA SER A 620 12.82 -20.28 -1.22
C SER A 620 12.54 -21.79 -1.37
N VAL A 621 13.33 -22.50 -2.19
CA VAL A 621 13.28 -23.98 -2.29
C VAL A 621 13.66 -24.65 -0.98
N GLU A 622 14.74 -24.22 -0.32
CA GLU A 622 15.09 -24.67 1.03
C GLU A 622 13.94 -24.44 2.03
N THR A 623 13.30 -23.27 1.98
CA THR A 623 12.15 -22.95 2.82
C THR A 623 10.96 -23.87 2.51
N ARG A 624 10.68 -24.16 1.24
CA ARG A 624 9.66 -25.16 0.83
C ARG A 624 9.98 -26.54 1.40
N VAL A 625 11.24 -26.98 1.40
CA VAL A 625 11.69 -28.28 1.96
C VAL A 625 11.57 -28.31 3.49
N LYS A 626 12.20 -27.36 4.20
CA LYS A 626 12.25 -27.31 5.66
C LYS A 626 10.87 -27.14 6.30
N TYR A 627 9.98 -26.35 5.69
CA TYR A 627 8.67 -26.03 6.26
C TYR A 627 7.52 -26.90 5.72
N ALA A 628 7.76 -27.81 4.76
CA ALA A 628 6.73 -28.64 4.12
C ALA A 628 5.71 -29.28 5.10
N GLY A 629 6.19 -29.88 6.19
CA GLY A 629 5.34 -30.54 7.19
C GLY A 629 4.48 -29.57 8.04
N PHE A 630 4.96 -28.34 8.23
CA PHE A 630 4.22 -27.29 8.93
C PHE A 630 3.20 -26.61 8.00
N ILE A 631 3.61 -26.34 6.76
CA ILE A 631 2.77 -25.78 5.69
C ILE A 631 1.56 -26.70 5.45
N LYS A 632 1.80 -27.99 5.17
CA LYS A 632 0.73 -28.99 4.94
C LYS A 632 -0.25 -29.12 6.11
N ARG A 633 0.23 -28.93 7.35
CA ARG A 633 -0.61 -28.92 8.56
C ARG A 633 -1.48 -27.65 8.64
N GLN A 634 -0.91 -26.49 8.33
CA GLN A 634 -1.63 -25.21 8.32
C GLN A 634 -2.65 -25.16 7.18
N GLU A 635 -2.32 -25.66 5.99
CA GLU A 635 -3.24 -25.78 4.85
C GLU A 635 -4.44 -26.68 5.16
N ALA A 636 -4.21 -27.85 5.78
CA ALA A 636 -5.29 -28.73 6.23
C ALA A 636 -6.20 -28.07 7.29
N GLN A 637 -5.64 -27.21 8.15
CA GLN A 637 -6.41 -26.41 9.10
C GLN A 637 -7.23 -25.31 8.41
N VAL A 638 -6.66 -24.61 7.43
CA VAL A 638 -7.35 -23.61 6.58
C VAL A 638 -8.57 -24.26 5.92
N GLN A 639 -8.38 -25.34 5.16
CA GLN A 639 -9.44 -26.01 4.41
C GLN A 639 -10.60 -26.48 5.31
N LYS A 640 -10.29 -26.99 6.50
CA LYS A 640 -11.31 -27.42 7.48
C LYS A 640 -12.16 -26.26 8.02
N VAL A 641 -11.65 -25.03 8.03
CA VAL A 641 -12.37 -23.82 8.45
C VAL A 641 -13.13 -23.19 7.27
N MET A 642 -12.49 -23.09 6.10
CA MET A 642 -13.06 -22.43 4.92
C MET A 642 -14.47 -22.93 4.58
N GLY A 643 -14.70 -24.25 4.50
CA GLY A 643 -15.98 -24.81 4.03
C GLY A 643 -17.24 -24.44 4.82
N LYS A 644 -17.12 -23.88 6.04
CA LYS A 644 -18.25 -23.26 6.77
C LYS A 644 -18.21 -21.73 6.73
N MET A 645 -17.01 -21.16 6.70
CA MET A 645 -16.78 -19.72 6.80
C MET A 645 -16.94 -18.99 5.46
N SER A 646 -16.77 -19.69 4.33
CA SER A 646 -17.01 -19.16 2.98
C SER A 646 -18.49 -19.12 2.57
N LYS A 647 -19.42 -19.65 3.40
CA LYS A 647 -20.86 -19.53 3.11
C LYS A 647 -21.22 -18.03 2.99
N PRO A 648 -21.78 -17.57 1.86
CA PRO A 648 -22.20 -16.19 1.70
C PRO A 648 -23.43 -15.89 2.56
N ILE A 649 -23.60 -14.61 2.90
CA ILE A 649 -24.78 -14.07 3.56
C ILE A 649 -25.49 -13.18 2.54
N PRO A 650 -26.78 -13.38 2.23
CA PRO A 650 -27.52 -12.51 1.33
C PRO A 650 -27.55 -11.06 1.86
N GLU A 651 -27.39 -10.10 0.96
CA GLU A 651 -27.28 -8.67 1.29
C GLU A 651 -28.53 -8.12 2.01
N ASN A 652 -29.69 -8.71 1.73
CA ASN A 652 -31.01 -8.34 2.25
C ASN A 652 -31.42 -9.12 3.52
N VAL A 653 -30.49 -9.76 4.24
CA VAL A 653 -30.79 -10.40 5.54
C VAL A 653 -31.16 -9.34 6.59
N ASP A 654 -32.42 -9.38 7.04
CA ASP A 654 -32.85 -8.68 8.26
C ASP A 654 -32.35 -9.44 9.51
N TYR A 655 -31.21 -8.99 10.05
CA TYR A 655 -30.65 -9.50 11.29
C TYR A 655 -31.54 -9.29 12.52
N ALA A 656 -32.45 -8.30 12.53
CA ALA A 656 -33.33 -8.05 13.67
C ALA A 656 -34.37 -9.17 13.83
N SER A 657 -34.90 -9.70 12.72
CA SER A 657 -35.82 -10.85 12.69
C SER A 657 -35.25 -12.14 13.27
N ILE A 658 -33.91 -12.30 13.32
CA ILE A 658 -33.27 -13.55 13.73
C ILE A 658 -33.27 -13.67 15.26
N THR A 659 -34.40 -14.11 15.81
CA THR A 659 -34.67 -14.18 17.26
C THR A 659 -33.67 -15.03 18.05
N THR A 660 -32.95 -15.94 17.39
CA THR A 660 -31.91 -16.80 17.97
C THR A 660 -30.55 -16.13 18.13
N LEU A 661 -30.34 -14.92 17.58
CA LEU A 661 -29.15 -14.09 17.84
C LEU A 661 -29.35 -13.24 19.10
N ARG A 662 -28.29 -13.03 19.88
CA ARG A 662 -28.30 -12.03 20.98
C ARG A 662 -28.43 -10.62 20.41
N MET A 663 -29.04 -9.69 21.16
CA MET A 663 -29.29 -8.31 20.69
C MET A 663 -28.02 -7.61 20.21
N GLU A 664 -26.95 -7.64 21.02
CA GLU A 664 -25.61 -7.16 20.64
C GLU A 664 -25.16 -7.72 19.28
N ALA A 665 -25.33 -9.03 19.05
CA ALA A 665 -24.94 -9.65 17.80
C ALA A 665 -25.79 -9.16 16.62
N ARG A 666 -27.09 -8.92 16.80
CA ARG A 666 -27.96 -8.34 15.76
C ARG A 666 -27.54 -6.92 15.41
N GLU A 667 -27.32 -6.07 16.42
CA GLU A 667 -26.85 -4.69 16.24
C GLU A 667 -25.51 -4.64 15.51
N LYS A 668 -24.55 -5.48 15.91
CA LYS A 668 -23.23 -5.58 15.28
C LYS A 668 -23.33 -6.11 13.84
N LEU A 669 -24.11 -7.15 13.58
CA LEU A 669 -24.26 -7.70 12.23
C LEU A 669 -25.01 -6.74 11.30
N ALA A 670 -26.03 -6.03 11.81
CA ALA A 670 -26.75 -5.00 11.06
C ALA A 670 -25.88 -3.78 10.71
N LYS A 671 -25.01 -3.31 11.62
CA LYS A 671 -24.08 -2.20 11.33
C LYS A 671 -22.97 -2.60 10.37
N MET A 672 -22.34 -3.77 10.57
CA MET A 672 -21.15 -4.15 9.78
C MET A 672 -21.50 -4.82 8.44
N ARG A 673 -22.71 -5.38 8.29
CA ARG A 673 -23.22 -6.10 7.10
C ARG A 673 -22.18 -7.02 6.44
N PRO A 674 -21.77 -8.11 7.13
CA PRO A 674 -20.78 -9.03 6.57
C PRO A 674 -21.33 -9.81 5.37
N THR A 675 -20.48 -10.07 4.38
CA THR A 675 -20.80 -10.83 3.15
C THR A 675 -20.67 -12.34 3.33
N THR A 676 -19.97 -12.80 4.37
CA THR A 676 -19.73 -14.23 4.66
C THR A 676 -19.86 -14.56 6.14
N VAL A 677 -20.21 -15.82 6.45
CA VAL A 677 -20.25 -16.34 7.83
C VAL A 677 -18.89 -16.23 8.53
N GLY A 678 -17.80 -16.37 7.79
CA GLY A 678 -16.44 -16.16 8.28
C GLY A 678 -16.21 -14.73 8.75
N GLN A 679 -16.57 -13.76 7.92
CA GLN A 679 -16.49 -12.35 8.27
C GLN A 679 -17.39 -12.03 9.48
N ALA A 680 -18.62 -12.56 9.52
CA ALA A 680 -19.53 -12.43 10.65
C ALA A 680 -18.93 -12.94 11.97
N SER A 681 -18.19 -14.06 11.93
CA SER A 681 -17.55 -14.67 13.11
C SER A 681 -16.37 -13.87 13.69
N ARG A 682 -15.87 -12.85 12.97
CA ARG A 682 -14.74 -12.01 13.38
C ARG A 682 -15.15 -10.65 13.96
N ILE A 683 -16.44 -10.30 13.89
CA ILE A 683 -16.96 -9.03 14.41
C ILE A 683 -17.00 -9.06 15.95
N GLY A 684 -16.40 -8.05 16.58
CA GLY A 684 -16.39 -7.91 18.04
C GLY A 684 -17.81 -7.79 18.62
N GLY A 685 -18.16 -8.75 19.47
CA GLY A 685 -19.50 -8.90 20.07
C GLY A 685 -20.30 -10.09 19.52
N VAL A 686 -19.87 -10.75 18.43
CA VAL A 686 -20.52 -11.97 17.90
C VAL A 686 -19.85 -13.21 18.50
N THR A 687 -20.64 -14.17 19.03
CA THR A 687 -20.11 -15.42 19.62
C THR A 687 -20.25 -16.63 18.69
N PRO A 688 -19.52 -17.75 18.92
CA PRO A 688 -19.72 -19.00 18.18
C PRO A 688 -21.16 -19.56 18.21
N ALA A 689 -21.95 -19.21 19.23
CA ALA A 689 -23.37 -19.56 19.31
C ALA A 689 -24.22 -18.70 18.35
N ASP A 690 -23.94 -17.40 18.25
CA ASP A 690 -24.56 -16.50 17.28
C ASP A 690 -24.23 -16.93 15.84
N VAL A 691 -22.96 -17.28 15.56
CA VAL A 691 -22.50 -17.81 14.25
C VAL A 691 -23.22 -19.11 13.89
N SER A 692 -23.42 -19.99 14.87
CA SER A 692 -24.16 -21.25 14.67
C SER A 692 -25.66 -21.01 14.41
N SER A 693 -26.27 -20.04 15.10
CA SER A 693 -27.65 -19.61 14.88
C SER A 693 -27.85 -18.99 13.49
N LEU A 694 -26.91 -18.17 13.04
CA LEU A 694 -26.88 -17.60 11.68
C LEU A 694 -26.73 -18.69 10.61
N LEU A 695 -25.83 -19.66 10.81
CA LEU A 695 -25.69 -20.81 9.91
C LEU A 695 -26.98 -21.63 9.78
N VAL A 696 -27.70 -21.86 10.87
CA VAL A 696 -29.00 -22.55 10.86
C VAL A 696 -30.08 -21.70 10.16
N HIS A 697 -30.11 -20.39 10.40
CA HIS A 697 -31.04 -19.49 9.72
C HIS A 697 -30.84 -19.51 8.19
N LEU A 698 -29.60 -19.37 7.72
CA LEU A 698 -29.26 -19.42 6.29
C LEU A 698 -29.60 -20.77 5.66
N GLU A 699 -29.34 -21.87 6.36
CA GLU A 699 -29.69 -23.23 5.91
C GLU A 699 -31.21 -23.45 5.80
N VAL A 700 -32.00 -22.91 6.75
CA VAL A 700 -33.47 -22.93 6.69
C VAL A 700 -34.01 -22.00 5.59
N GLY A 701 -33.40 -20.83 5.39
CA GLY A 701 -33.73 -19.89 4.32
C GLY A 701 -33.53 -20.52 2.93
N ALA A 702 -32.34 -21.06 2.67
CA ALA A 702 -32.02 -21.75 1.42
C ALA A 702 -33.04 -22.86 1.09
N ARG A 703 -33.37 -23.72 2.07
CA ARG A 703 -34.36 -24.82 1.91
C ARG A 703 -35.79 -24.34 1.68
N LYS A 704 -36.16 -23.11 2.10
CA LYS A 704 -37.44 -22.50 1.75
C LYS A 704 -37.43 -22.03 0.29
N VAL A 705 -36.35 -21.39 -0.15
CA VAL A 705 -36.16 -20.94 -1.54
C VAL A 705 -36.23 -22.13 -2.50
N THR A 706 -35.43 -23.19 -2.31
CA THR A 706 -35.46 -24.38 -3.21
C THR A 706 -36.84 -25.04 -3.29
N ARG A 707 -37.63 -25.00 -2.21
CA ARG A 707 -39.03 -25.49 -2.18
C ARG A 707 -40.01 -24.55 -2.87
N ALA A 708 -39.76 -23.24 -2.86
CA ALA A 708 -40.54 -22.28 -3.62
C ALA A 708 -40.24 -22.42 -5.12
N ASP A 709 -38.98 -22.53 -5.52
CA ASP A 709 -38.54 -22.68 -6.90
C ASP A 709 -39.07 -23.97 -7.52
N ALA A 710 -38.93 -25.10 -6.82
CA ALA A 710 -39.49 -26.38 -7.27
C ALA A 710 -41.03 -26.33 -7.41
N ARG A 711 -41.72 -25.57 -6.55
CA ARG A 711 -43.18 -25.35 -6.64
C ARG A 711 -43.56 -24.37 -7.76
N ALA A 712 -42.69 -23.44 -8.12
CA ALA A 712 -42.87 -22.54 -9.25
C ALA A 712 -42.66 -23.27 -10.58
N ALA A 713 -41.59 -24.07 -10.70
CA ALA A 713 -41.33 -24.95 -11.84
C ALA A 713 -42.50 -25.91 -12.09
N ALA A 714 -42.93 -26.66 -11.06
CA ALA A 714 -44.09 -27.55 -11.15
C ALA A 714 -45.44 -26.83 -11.38
N LYS A 715 -45.51 -25.50 -11.24
CA LYS A 715 -46.67 -24.68 -11.62
C LYS A 715 -46.57 -24.21 -13.09
N ALA A 716 -45.36 -23.91 -13.58
CA ALA A 716 -45.12 -23.58 -14.98
C ALA A 716 -45.38 -24.80 -15.87
N GLU A 717 -44.77 -25.95 -15.55
CA GLU A 717 -44.96 -27.24 -16.21
C GLU A 717 -46.44 -27.65 -16.28
N ARG A 718 -47.19 -27.48 -15.19
CA ARG A 718 -48.66 -27.70 -15.17
C ARG A 718 -49.45 -26.70 -15.99
N LYS A 719 -48.98 -25.46 -16.17
CA LYS A 719 -49.64 -24.49 -17.06
C LYS A 719 -49.40 -24.88 -18.51
N GLU A 720 -48.16 -25.20 -18.85
CA GLU A 720 -47.72 -25.61 -20.19
C GLU A 720 -48.45 -26.87 -20.67
N LEU A 721 -48.58 -27.88 -19.79
CA LEU A 721 -49.32 -29.11 -20.09
C LEU A 721 -50.85 -28.86 -20.22
N ALA A 722 -51.41 -27.92 -19.46
CA ALA A 722 -52.82 -27.51 -19.62
C ALA A 722 -53.07 -26.62 -20.86
N GLU A 723 -52.06 -25.87 -21.33
CA GLU A 723 -52.08 -25.14 -22.59
C GLU A 723 -52.10 -26.14 -23.76
N GLN A 724 -51.24 -27.16 -23.72
CA GLN A 724 -51.21 -28.27 -24.69
C GLN A 724 -52.51 -29.10 -24.69
N GLU A 725 -53.10 -29.39 -23.52
CA GLU A 725 -54.42 -30.05 -23.45
C GLU A 725 -55.55 -29.19 -24.03
N ARG A 726 -55.45 -27.85 -23.96
CA ARG A 726 -56.41 -26.95 -24.61
C ARG A 726 -56.23 -26.97 -26.13
N GLU A 727 -55.01 -26.80 -26.62
CA GLU A 727 -54.70 -26.84 -28.06
C GLU A 727 -55.09 -28.19 -28.70
N ALA A 728 -54.86 -29.31 -28.00
CA ALA A 728 -55.27 -30.63 -28.45
C ALA A 728 -56.80 -30.80 -28.52
N ARG A 729 -57.56 -30.16 -27.61
CA ARG A 729 -59.03 -30.14 -27.67
C ARG A 729 -59.54 -29.24 -28.79
N GLU A 730 -58.97 -28.05 -28.94
CA GLU A 730 -59.32 -27.12 -30.02
C GLU A 730 -59.07 -27.77 -31.40
N ALA A 731 -57.98 -28.54 -31.56
CA ALA A 731 -57.71 -29.32 -32.76
C ALA A 731 -58.72 -30.48 -33.00
N LEU A 732 -59.17 -31.14 -31.94
CA LEU A 732 -60.19 -32.20 -32.02
C LEU A 732 -61.58 -31.65 -32.37
N ASP A 733 -61.97 -30.51 -31.78
CA ASP A 733 -63.24 -29.85 -32.10
C ASP A 733 -63.25 -29.39 -33.58
N VAL A 734 -62.14 -28.86 -34.10
CA VAL A 734 -62.00 -28.53 -35.53
C VAL A 734 -62.14 -29.76 -36.43
N GLN A 735 -61.49 -30.89 -36.10
CA GLN A 735 -61.68 -32.14 -36.86
C GLN A 735 -63.12 -32.68 -36.79
N SER A 736 -63.84 -32.46 -35.68
CA SER A 736 -65.24 -32.85 -35.56
C SER A 736 -66.18 -32.02 -36.44
N ALA A 737 -65.82 -30.76 -36.73
CA ALA A 737 -66.60 -29.86 -37.58
C ALA A 737 -66.50 -30.18 -39.08
N GLU A 738 -65.43 -30.85 -39.53
CA GLU A 738 -65.20 -31.18 -40.94
C GLU A 738 -65.79 -32.53 -41.40
N THR A 739 -66.66 -33.18 -40.60
CA THR A 739 -67.28 -34.47 -40.96
C THR A 739 -68.77 -34.31 -41.33
N PRO A 740 -69.16 -34.33 -42.63
CA PRO A 740 -70.56 -34.27 -43.03
C PRO A 740 -71.28 -35.59 -42.78
N SER A 741 -72.45 -35.54 -42.16
CA SER A 741 -73.35 -36.69 -42.03
C SER A 741 -74.16 -36.90 -43.32
N ARG A 742 -73.81 -37.95 -44.08
CA ARG A 742 -74.59 -38.60 -45.16
C ARG A 742 -75.47 -37.72 -46.07
#